data_AF-A0A384I921-F1
#
_entry.id   AF-A0A384I921-F1
#
_cell.length_a   1.000
_cell.length_b   1.000
_cell.length_c   1.000
_cell.angle_alpha   90.00
_cell.angle_beta   90.00
_cell.angle_gamma   90.00
#
_symmetry.space_group_name_H-M   'P 1'
#
loop_
_entity.id
_entity.type
_entity.pdbx_description
1 polymer ?
#
loop_
_entity_poly.entity_id
_entity_poly.type
_entity_poly.pdbx_seq_one_letter_code
_entity_poly.pdbx_strand_id
1 'polypeptide(L)'
;MIICGLKLTHDGSVALLDDGAVVFSVEMEKLGNNPRYSTVTDLRIVPRLLSDFGYKLTDVDEWVIDGWNGRESGSITLANFGEPVELPVAPYRESGPEDSLLRPGHRGVFSIGSEDRAYTSYTHATGHLAAAYCTSPFAVDGEPSFVLVWDGGMFPRLYHVDPGKGIENGGEIFPVVGGFYATAAHHFGPYRRKDEPRRVVDLSVAGKLMAYIGLGQPRPEITAVLADVFRQRFEGETRTAEDYRAEVGGWGIPFDPSLRHLHAFYREVRERLDGTGALDVDVLASVHQFLQDLLLDRLTTRIWEWKGAGPWNLCFVGGCALNIKWNSALRAHPMIRAMWVPPFPNDSGSAIGTAAAHLIARSGIRPVGWHTRLGPETGPAPEAPAGWQASPCSPEELARHLHRTGRPVVVLNGRAELGPRALGGRSILAPATDAAMKDLLNRVKQREPFRPVAPICLTEHAPEIFDPGTPDPHMLFDHTVRDAWADRIPAILHVDGTARLQTVSRDDDPVLETVLREYHRLSGIPVLCNTSANHNGRGFFPDVASAIAWDQLDAVWSQSTLYLRRPVEDGTPGNGLSEDRETLAGTFRSTSVADAYARRVPYPAAVDDILLELLGGEPRRVLDLGSGPGTLARRLAPKVDNVDAVDPSPAMIAAGRSAPGGDHPAISWHCRTAEEFTPTVTYGLVVAAKSLHWMDCESLLPRLWSWLSPGGVLAVVRSRRIVPWRAAERQFLSGYARSRPRADIVEQVQRQGLFRRIDERLTEGVTVRQSVDDYITSFHSMEAFRTEDLGPERTRVFRSRFHELLTPHAEGGELSFTVMGWVTWGRG
;
A
#
# COMPACT_ATOMS: atom_id res chain seq x y z
N MET A 1 23.23 34.74 -10.48
CA MET A 1 22.54 34.43 -11.74
C MET A 1 21.31 33.62 -11.42
N ILE A 2 20.15 34.15 -11.77
CA ILE A 2 18.83 33.58 -11.49
C ILE A 2 18.29 32.94 -12.78
N ILE A 3 18.05 31.63 -12.74
CA ILE A 3 17.49 30.86 -13.86
C ILE A 3 16.11 30.36 -13.47
N CYS A 4 15.08 30.65 -14.28
CA CYS A 4 13.76 30.06 -14.12
C CYS A 4 13.54 28.92 -15.12
N GLY A 5 13.38 27.70 -14.61
CA GLY A 5 13.06 26.50 -15.38
C GLY A 5 11.56 26.23 -15.41
N LEU A 6 11.02 25.96 -16.60
CA LEU A 6 9.60 25.74 -16.83
C LEU A 6 9.36 24.36 -17.45
N LYS A 7 8.59 23.53 -16.74
CA LYS A 7 7.97 22.32 -17.26
C LYS A 7 6.48 22.59 -17.44
N LEU A 8 6.05 22.85 -18.67
CA LEU A 8 4.68 23.32 -18.92
C LEU A 8 3.67 22.21 -19.18
N THR A 9 4.15 20.99 -19.41
CA THR A 9 3.35 19.85 -19.90
C THR A 9 3.00 18.88 -18.76
N HIS A 10 2.91 17.57 -19.02
CA HIS A 10 2.61 16.54 -18.02
C HIS A 10 3.53 16.67 -16.80
N ASP A 11 2.99 16.51 -15.58
CA ASP A 11 3.70 16.83 -14.31
C ASP A 11 4.30 18.26 -14.32
N GLY A 12 3.47 19.23 -14.72
CA GLY A 12 3.86 20.62 -14.86
C GLY A 12 4.51 21.16 -13.59
N SER A 13 5.60 21.91 -13.74
CA SER A 13 6.31 22.50 -12.61
C SER A 13 7.06 23.78 -13.00
N VAL A 14 7.27 24.64 -12.00
CA VAL A 14 8.09 25.85 -12.11
C VAL A 14 9.21 25.75 -11.08
N ALA A 15 10.45 25.90 -11.51
CA ALA A 15 11.61 25.90 -10.63
C ALA A 15 12.43 27.17 -10.80
N LEU A 16 13.04 27.64 -9.72
CA LEU A 16 13.96 28.77 -9.73
C LEU A 16 15.29 28.35 -9.12
N LEU A 17 16.37 28.58 -9.85
CA LEU A 17 17.73 28.44 -9.37
C LEU A 17 18.33 29.83 -9.18
N ASP A 18 18.92 30.08 -8.02
CA ASP A 18 19.65 31.30 -7.71
C ASP A 18 21.08 30.93 -7.30
N ASP A 19 22.07 31.43 -8.03
CA ASP A 19 23.49 31.13 -7.85
C ASP A 19 23.83 29.63 -7.73
N GLY A 20 23.13 28.83 -8.53
CA GLY A 20 23.35 27.38 -8.61
C GLY A 20 22.69 26.58 -7.48
N ALA A 21 21.80 27.19 -6.69
CA ALA A 21 20.95 26.50 -5.73
C ALA A 21 19.47 26.60 -6.13
N VAL A 22 18.73 25.50 -6.04
CA VAL A 22 17.27 25.50 -6.22
C VAL A 22 16.64 26.22 -5.02
N VAL A 23 15.97 27.34 -5.29
CA VAL A 23 15.21 28.10 -4.30
C VAL A 23 13.82 27.51 -4.10
N PHE A 24 13.21 27.05 -5.20
CA PHE A 24 11.96 26.31 -5.16
C PHE A 24 11.76 25.46 -6.40
N SER A 25 10.92 24.44 -6.26
CA SER A 25 10.32 23.72 -7.37
C SER A 25 8.88 23.34 -7.01
N VAL A 26 7.93 23.99 -7.68
CA VAL A 26 6.50 23.84 -7.40
C VAL A 26 5.87 23.03 -8.51
N GLU A 27 5.41 21.84 -8.15
CA GLU A 27 4.63 20.95 -9.02
C GLU A 27 3.15 21.35 -9.01
N MET A 28 2.52 21.44 -10.18
CA MET A 28 1.14 21.90 -10.33
C MET A 28 0.14 21.01 -9.59
N GLU A 29 0.41 19.71 -9.45
CA GLU A 29 -0.44 18.80 -8.68
C GLU A 29 -0.47 19.13 -7.17
N LYS A 30 0.58 19.78 -6.64
CA LYS A 30 0.71 20.15 -5.22
C LYS A 30 0.03 21.48 -4.88
N LEU A 31 -0.41 22.22 -5.88
CA LEU A 31 -1.23 23.41 -5.69
C LEU A 31 -2.69 22.98 -5.50
N GLY A 32 -3.28 23.33 -4.35
CA GLY A 32 -4.72 23.14 -4.12
C GLY A 32 -5.23 21.69 -4.20
N ASN A 33 -4.38 20.68 -3.96
CA ASN A 33 -4.73 19.27 -4.16
C ASN A 33 -5.22 18.97 -5.59
N ASN A 34 -4.56 19.57 -6.59
CA ASN A 34 -4.86 19.34 -7.99
C ASN A 34 -4.74 17.86 -8.39
N PRO A 35 -5.40 17.43 -9.49
CA PRO A 35 -5.20 16.10 -10.05
C PRO A 35 -3.73 15.78 -10.30
N ARG A 36 -3.36 14.50 -10.18
CA ARG A 36 -2.02 14.06 -10.57
C ARG A 36 -1.73 14.38 -12.02
N TYR A 37 -0.46 14.61 -12.34
CA TYR A 37 -0.01 14.90 -13.69
C TYR A 37 -0.52 16.24 -14.27
N SER A 38 -0.99 17.15 -13.40
CA SER A 38 -1.49 18.46 -13.81
C SER A 38 -0.44 19.25 -14.59
N THR A 39 -0.87 19.93 -15.64
CA THR A 39 0.00 20.77 -16.49
C THR A 39 -0.04 22.23 -16.04
N VAL A 40 0.88 23.05 -16.56
CA VAL A 40 0.75 24.51 -16.48
C VAL A 40 -0.23 24.95 -17.57
N THR A 41 -1.46 25.28 -17.17
CA THR A 41 -2.52 25.65 -18.13
C THR A 41 -2.50 27.12 -18.53
N ASP A 42 -1.97 28.00 -17.67
CA ASP A 42 -1.86 29.44 -17.92
C ASP A 42 -0.58 30.00 -17.29
N LEU A 43 0.20 30.76 -18.06
CA LEU A 43 1.43 31.42 -17.63
C LEU A 43 1.23 32.43 -16.49
N ARG A 44 -0.01 32.84 -16.19
CA ARG A 44 -0.35 33.67 -15.02
C ARG A 44 0.11 33.05 -13.70
N ILE A 45 0.28 31.73 -13.62
CA ILE A 45 0.78 31.07 -12.41
C ILE A 45 2.24 31.43 -12.10
N VAL A 46 3.06 31.70 -13.12
CA VAL A 46 4.50 31.94 -12.98
C VAL A 46 4.83 33.16 -12.10
N PRO A 47 4.32 34.38 -12.39
CA PRO A 47 4.60 35.54 -11.54
C PRO A 47 4.06 35.38 -10.11
N ARG A 48 2.95 34.66 -9.93
CA ARG A 48 2.43 34.34 -8.59
C ARG A 48 3.43 33.48 -7.82
N LEU A 49 3.92 32.40 -8.42
CA LEU A 49 4.88 31.51 -7.76
C LEU A 49 6.21 32.22 -7.47
N LEU A 50 6.71 33.06 -8.37
CA LEU A 50 7.90 33.88 -8.08
C LEU A 50 7.66 34.76 -6.85
N SER A 51 6.50 35.45 -6.81
CA SER A 51 6.14 36.34 -5.71
C SER A 51 5.98 35.60 -4.37
N ASP A 52 5.44 34.38 -4.38
CA ASP A 52 5.30 33.54 -3.17
C ASP A 52 6.67 33.23 -2.52
N PHE A 53 7.76 33.36 -3.29
CA PHE A 53 9.14 33.16 -2.84
C PHE A 53 9.96 34.46 -2.82
N GLY A 54 9.33 35.63 -2.99
CA GLY A 54 10.00 36.93 -2.91
C GLY A 54 10.72 37.39 -4.18
N TYR A 55 10.48 36.74 -5.32
CA TYR A 55 11.06 37.09 -6.62
C TYR A 55 10.04 37.79 -7.53
N LYS A 56 10.53 38.59 -8.47
CA LYS A 56 9.77 39.21 -9.55
C LYS A 56 10.22 38.65 -10.89
N LEU A 57 9.39 38.84 -11.93
CA LEU A 57 9.75 38.49 -13.30
C LEU A 57 11.05 39.18 -13.75
N THR A 58 11.29 40.41 -13.30
CA THR A 58 12.48 41.21 -13.62
C THR A 58 13.75 40.72 -12.95
N ASP A 59 13.64 39.87 -11.92
CA ASP A 59 14.80 39.34 -11.20
C ASP A 59 15.38 38.10 -11.91
N VAL A 60 14.62 37.49 -12.83
CA VAL A 60 15.06 36.31 -13.57
C VAL A 60 15.98 36.73 -14.73
N ASP A 61 17.24 36.30 -14.69
CA ASP A 61 18.24 36.58 -15.72
C ASP A 61 18.00 35.72 -16.98
N GLU A 62 17.65 34.44 -16.80
CA GLU A 62 17.55 33.47 -17.88
C GLU A 62 16.29 32.61 -17.74
N TRP A 63 15.54 32.47 -18.82
CA TRP A 63 14.35 31.62 -18.89
C TRP A 63 14.64 30.36 -19.68
N VAL A 64 14.23 29.21 -19.14
CA VAL A 64 14.49 27.91 -19.76
C VAL A 64 13.22 27.07 -19.75
N ILE A 65 12.85 26.51 -20.91
CA ILE A 65 11.65 25.70 -21.08
C ILE A 65 12.05 24.26 -21.43
N ASP A 66 11.49 23.30 -20.71
CA ASP A 66 11.65 21.88 -21.00
C ASP A 66 11.15 21.52 -22.41
N GLY A 67 11.84 20.60 -23.07
CA GLY A 67 11.44 20.08 -24.37
C GLY A 67 10.16 19.26 -24.29
N TRP A 68 9.50 19.06 -25.42
CA TRP A 68 8.28 18.25 -25.48
C TRP A 68 8.09 17.55 -26.83
N ASN A 69 7.03 16.74 -26.90
CA ASN A 69 6.56 15.96 -28.04
C ASN A 69 7.05 16.46 -29.40
N GLY A 70 7.79 15.60 -30.10
CA GLY A 70 8.22 15.86 -31.46
C GLY A 70 9.57 15.22 -31.78
N ARG A 71 9.75 14.84 -33.05
CA ARG A 71 10.95 14.13 -33.52
C ARG A 71 12.13 15.07 -33.78
N GLU A 72 11.86 16.20 -34.43
CA GLU A 72 12.88 17.20 -34.79
C GLU A 72 12.65 18.53 -34.05
N SER A 73 11.39 18.87 -33.79
CA SER A 73 10.97 20.05 -33.03
C SER A 73 9.69 19.73 -32.26
N GLY A 74 9.46 20.41 -31.14
CA GLY A 74 8.24 20.27 -30.35
C GLY A 74 7.46 21.57 -30.24
N SER A 75 6.20 21.48 -29.83
CA SER A 75 5.40 22.64 -29.44
C SER A 75 4.50 22.34 -28.24
N ILE A 76 4.14 23.39 -27.50
CA ILE A 76 3.28 23.33 -26.33
C ILE A 76 2.17 24.36 -26.49
N THR A 77 0.93 23.95 -26.24
CA THR A 77 -0.23 24.85 -26.22
C THR A 77 -0.68 25.08 -24.79
N LEU A 78 -0.85 26.35 -24.41
CA LEU A 78 -1.33 26.79 -23.10
C LEU A 78 -1.95 28.19 -23.22
N ALA A 79 -2.37 28.80 -22.11
CA ALA A 79 -2.81 30.20 -22.09
C ALA A 79 -1.70 31.15 -21.59
N ASN A 80 -1.72 32.38 -22.09
CA ASN A 80 -1.03 33.54 -21.53
C ASN A 80 -2.09 34.52 -21.03
N PHE A 81 -2.37 34.50 -19.73
CA PHE A 81 -3.36 35.37 -19.10
C PHE A 81 -4.77 35.24 -19.71
N GLY A 82 -5.16 34.02 -20.06
CA GLY A 82 -6.45 33.69 -20.68
C GLY A 82 -6.41 33.58 -22.21
N GLU A 83 -5.39 34.12 -22.88
CA GLU A 83 -5.28 34.05 -24.33
C GLU A 83 -4.48 32.81 -24.78
N PRO A 84 -4.98 31.99 -25.71
CA PRO A 84 -4.23 30.82 -26.19
C PRO A 84 -2.89 31.21 -26.85
N VAL A 85 -1.84 30.48 -26.52
CA VAL A 85 -0.51 30.61 -27.11
C VAL A 85 0.07 29.24 -27.45
N GLU A 86 0.77 29.16 -28.57
CA GLU A 86 1.60 28.02 -28.95
C GLU A 86 3.07 28.40 -28.83
N LEU A 87 3.81 27.63 -28.04
CA LEU A 87 5.24 27.84 -27.78
C LEU A 87 6.05 26.73 -28.44
N PRO A 88 6.91 27.05 -29.43
CA PRO A 88 7.90 26.09 -29.93
C PRO A 88 8.90 25.71 -28.84
N VAL A 89 9.27 24.45 -28.77
CA VAL A 89 10.26 23.95 -27.79
C VAL A 89 11.18 22.93 -28.46
N ALA A 90 12.26 22.58 -27.77
CA ALA A 90 13.10 21.45 -28.17
C ALA A 90 12.29 20.14 -28.18
N PRO A 91 12.70 19.13 -28.97
CA PRO A 91 12.04 17.84 -29.01
C PRO A 91 12.21 17.06 -27.70
N TYR A 92 11.51 15.93 -27.57
CA TYR A 92 11.56 15.09 -26.36
C TYR A 92 12.92 14.41 -26.15
N ARG A 93 13.67 14.15 -27.23
CA ARG A 93 14.98 13.50 -27.19
C ARG A 93 15.83 13.95 -28.37
N GLU A 94 17.10 13.58 -28.34
CA GLU A 94 18.08 13.80 -29.39
C GLU A 94 17.78 12.91 -30.61
N SER A 95 18.15 13.38 -31.81
CA SER A 95 17.95 12.62 -33.05
C SER A 95 19.00 11.52 -33.22
N GLY A 96 20.22 11.76 -32.73
CA GLY A 96 21.35 10.83 -32.81
C GLY A 96 22.35 10.96 -31.65
N PRO A 97 23.30 10.02 -31.52
CA PRO A 97 24.35 10.08 -30.48
C PRO A 97 25.36 11.23 -30.66
N GLU A 98 25.48 11.78 -31.87
CA GLU A 98 26.32 12.94 -32.22
C GLU A 98 25.77 14.29 -31.74
N ASP A 99 24.49 14.35 -31.36
CA ASP A 99 23.87 15.55 -30.83
C ASP A 99 24.38 15.84 -29.41
N SER A 100 24.99 17.01 -29.23
CA SER A 100 25.39 17.48 -27.91
C SER A 100 24.17 17.83 -27.07
N LEU A 101 23.96 17.11 -25.96
CA LEU A 101 22.89 17.37 -24.98
C LEU A 101 22.89 18.81 -24.45
N LEU A 102 24.07 19.42 -24.34
CA LEU A 102 24.21 20.78 -23.82
C LEU A 102 23.99 21.86 -24.88
N ARG A 103 23.72 21.47 -26.13
CA ARG A 103 23.29 22.38 -27.17
C ARG A 103 21.77 22.56 -27.08
N PRO A 104 21.26 23.81 -26.98
CA PRO A 104 19.83 24.04 -27.02
C PRO A 104 19.19 23.53 -28.31
N GLY A 105 18.03 22.87 -28.18
CA GLY A 105 17.22 22.45 -29.31
C GLY A 105 16.34 23.58 -29.87
N HIS A 106 16.03 24.59 -29.04
CA HIS A 106 15.31 25.79 -29.49
C HIS A 106 15.71 27.03 -28.69
N ARG A 107 15.57 28.21 -29.29
CA ARG A 107 15.67 29.52 -28.65
C ARG A 107 14.59 30.42 -29.24
N GLY A 108 13.87 31.14 -28.38
CA GLY A 108 12.75 31.96 -28.80
C GLY A 108 12.47 33.11 -27.85
N VAL A 109 11.35 33.78 -28.10
CA VAL A 109 10.77 34.79 -27.21
C VAL A 109 9.33 34.36 -26.90
N PHE A 110 8.94 34.49 -25.64
CA PHE A 110 7.57 34.24 -25.18
C PHE A 110 7.13 35.39 -24.26
N SER A 111 5.83 35.63 -24.20
CA SER A 111 5.27 36.69 -23.35
C SER A 111 4.66 36.09 -22.09
N ILE A 112 4.98 36.65 -20.93
CA ILE A 112 4.27 36.40 -19.67
C ILE A 112 3.46 37.67 -19.37
N GLY A 113 2.15 37.60 -19.57
CA GLY A 113 1.32 38.78 -19.64
C GLY A 113 1.71 39.63 -20.85
N SER A 114 2.07 40.88 -20.62
CA SER A 114 2.55 41.82 -21.64
C SER A 114 4.09 41.92 -21.72
N GLU A 115 4.83 41.13 -20.93
CA GLU A 115 6.29 41.22 -20.85
C GLU A 115 6.94 40.12 -21.69
N ASP A 116 7.70 40.52 -22.71
CA ASP A 116 8.48 39.60 -23.55
C ASP A 116 9.77 39.16 -22.86
N ARG A 117 10.04 37.85 -22.95
CA ARG A 117 11.20 37.19 -22.35
C ARG A 117 11.86 36.28 -23.38
N ALA A 118 13.18 36.40 -23.54
CA ALA A 118 13.94 35.43 -24.30
C ALA A 118 14.02 34.13 -23.50
N TYR A 119 13.87 32.98 -24.16
CA TYR A 119 14.01 31.68 -23.52
C TYR A 119 14.86 30.73 -24.34
N THR A 120 15.46 29.78 -23.65
CA THR A 120 16.19 28.65 -24.22
C THR A 120 15.41 27.36 -23.95
N SER A 121 15.44 26.39 -24.84
CA SER A 121 14.84 25.08 -24.61
C SER A 121 15.80 23.95 -24.95
N TYR A 122 15.87 22.97 -24.05
CA TYR A 122 16.68 21.76 -24.14
C TYR A 122 15.78 20.55 -24.32
N THR A 123 16.32 19.46 -24.88
CA THR A 123 15.54 18.23 -25.02
C THR A 123 15.03 17.76 -23.66
N HIS A 124 13.86 17.13 -23.64
CA HIS A 124 13.30 16.61 -22.39
C HIS A 124 14.24 15.59 -21.71
N ALA A 125 14.90 14.74 -22.52
CA ALA A 125 15.93 13.82 -22.04
C ALA A 125 17.15 14.52 -21.40
N THR A 126 17.58 15.67 -21.92
CA THR A 126 18.64 16.50 -21.30
C THR A 126 18.21 16.98 -19.92
N GLY A 127 16.96 17.42 -19.78
CA GLY A 127 16.38 17.81 -18.50
C GLY A 127 16.47 16.69 -17.46
N HIS A 128 15.99 15.49 -17.80
CA HIS A 128 16.10 14.31 -16.93
C HIS A 128 17.55 14.01 -16.54
N LEU A 129 18.48 13.99 -17.51
CA LEU A 129 19.89 13.73 -17.24
C LEU A 129 20.49 14.74 -16.25
N ALA A 130 20.25 16.04 -16.49
CA ALA A 130 20.80 17.10 -15.67
C ALA A 130 20.18 17.10 -14.27
N ALA A 131 18.86 16.85 -14.16
CA ALA A 131 18.17 16.70 -12.88
C ALA A 131 18.78 15.56 -12.05
N ALA A 132 19.13 14.43 -12.67
CA ALA A 132 19.69 13.29 -11.97
C ALA A 132 21.15 13.52 -11.56
N TYR A 133 22.03 13.89 -12.50
CA TYR A 133 23.45 14.04 -12.21
C TYR A 133 23.72 15.21 -11.27
N CYS A 134 23.21 16.42 -11.59
CA CYS A 134 23.56 17.63 -10.84
C CYS A 134 23.03 17.64 -9.40
N THR A 135 22.06 16.79 -9.08
CA THR A 135 21.51 16.64 -7.72
C THR A 135 22.10 15.42 -6.98
N SER A 136 22.93 14.63 -7.65
CA SER A 136 23.53 13.43 -7.07
C SER A 136 24.71 13.75 -6.15
N PRO A 137 25.01 12.86 -5.18
CA PRO A 137 26.27 12.91 -4.44
C PRO A 137 27.50 12.85 -5.38
N PHE A 138 27.40 12.16 -6.52
CA PHE A 138 28.50 12.05 -7.48
C PHE A 138 28.91 13.40 -8.05
N ALA A 139 27.94 14.29 -8.35
CA ALA A 139 28.24 15.64 -8.79
C ALA A 139 28.87 16.48 -7.69
N VAL A 140 28.45 16.30 -6.42
CA VAL A 140 29.06 16.98 -5.27
C VAL A 140 30.51 16.58 -5.10
N ASP A 141 30.81 15.28 -5.25
CA ASP A 141 32.15 14.72 -5.11
C ASP A 141 33.01 14.88 -6.38
N GLY A 142 32.42 15.37 -7.48
CA GLY A 142 33.10 15.47 -8.79
C GLY A 142 33.41 14.11 -9.42
N GLU A 143 32.71 13.05 -9.03
CA GLU A 143 32.89 11.69 -9.57
C GLU A 143 32.12 11.51 -10.89
N PRO A 144 32.69 10.76 -11.86
CA PRO A 144 31.96 10.37 -13.06
C PRO A 144 30.84 9.38 -12.72
N SER A 145 29.77 9.41 -13.51
CA SER A 145 28.64 8.49 -13.37
C SER A 145 28.02 8.17 -14.71
N PHE A 146 27.55 6.94 -14.86
CA PHE A 146 26.54 6.67 -15.88
C PHE A 146 25.22 7.34 -15.48
N VAL A 147 24.46 7.79 -16.46
CA VAL A 147 23.08 8.25 -16.28
C VAL A 147 22.20 7.48 -17.25
N LEU A 148 21.32 6.65 -16.72
CA LEU A 148 20.29 5.96 -17.49
C LEU A 148 19.02 6.80 -17.47
N VAL A 149 18.55 7.24 -18.64
CA VAL A 149 17.28 7.94 -18.80
C VAL A 149 16.28 6.98 -19.44
N TRP A 150 15.21 6.63 -18.72
CA TRP A 150 14.13 5.81 -19.24
C TRP A 150 12.77 6.37 -18.84
N ASP A 151 12.14 7.04 -19.81
CA ASP A 151 10.88 7.73 -19.61
C ASP A 151 9.79 7.25 -20.60
N GLY A 152 8.57 7.75 -20.43
CA GLY A 152 7.36 7.22 -21.05
C GLY A 152 7.45 6.95 -22.56
N GLY A 153 7.94 7.94 -23.32
CA GLY A 153 7.91 7.96 -24.79
C GLY A 153 9.20 7.59 -25.51
N MET A 154 10.19 7.05 -24.80
CA MET A 154 11.52 6.82 -25.35
C MET A 154 12.10 5.48 -24.95
N PHE A 155 13.00 4.96 -25.78
CA PHE A 155 13.86 3.85 -25.38
C PHE A 155 14.83 4.29 -24.27
N PRO A 156 15.15 3.39 -23.34
CA PRO A 156 16.16 3.65 -22.33
C PRO A 156 17.49 4.02 -23.00
N ARG A 157 18.06 5.13 -22.57
CA ARG A 157 19.28 5.70 -23.14
C ARG A 157 20.33 5.91 -22.07
N LEU A 158 21.56 5.48 -22.36
CA LEU A 158 22.67 5.52 -21.43
C LEU A 158 23.62 6.66 -21.79
N TYR A 159 24.03 7.41 -20.78
CA TYR A 159 25.02 8.47 -20.90
C TYR A 159 26.15 8.25 -19.92
N HIS A 160 27.33 8.77 -20.22
CA HIS A 160 28.45 8.82 -19.29
C HIS A 160 28.82 10.28 -19.03
N VAL A 161 28.63 10.73 -17.80
CA VAL A 161 28.92 12.10 -17.35
C VAL A 161 30.24 12.09 -16.60
N ASP A 162 31.20 12.88 -17.06
CA ASP A 162 32.51 13.08 -16.43
C ASP A 162 32.75 14.59 -16.34
N PRO A 163 32.79 15.20 -15.14
CA PRO A 163 32.98 16.64 -14.98
C PRO A 163 34.22 17.20 -15.68
N GLY A 164 35.27 16.39 -15.83
CA GLY A 164 36.51 16.78 -16.50
C GLY A 164 36.51 16.55 -18.01
N LYS A 165 35.60 15.71 -18.55
CA LYS A 165 35.62 15.31 -19.98
C LYS A 165 34.34 15.64 -20.75
N GLY A 166 33.24 15.96 -20.07
CA GLY A 166 31.96 16.26 -20.69
C GLY A 166 30.93 15.14 -20.53
N ILE A 167 29.93 15.16 -21.42
CA ILE A 167 28.84 14.17 -21.44
C ILE A 167 28.94 13.40 -22.75
N GLU A 168 29.06 12.08 -22.66
CA GLU A 168 29.05 11.18 -23.81
C GLU A 168 27.70 10.45 -23.91
N ASN A 169 27.15 10.36 -25.12
CA ASN A 169 25.91 9.62 -25.41
C ASN A 169 26.23 8.18 -25.82
N GLY A 170 25.88 7.22 -24.96
CA GLY A 170 26.07 5.79 -25.21
C GLY A 170 24.96 5.14 -26.03
N GLY A 171 23.94 5.92 -26.42
CA GLY A 171 22.81 5.46 -27.21
C GLY A 171 21.79 4.63 -26.43
N GLU A 172 20.87 4.05 -27.18
CA GLU A 172 19.76 3.25 -26.67
C GLU A 172 20.24 1.85 -26.28
N ILE A 173 19.72 1.30 -25.18
CA ILE A 173 20.15 -0.02 -24.66
C ILE A 173 19.21 -1.16 -25.08
N PHE A 174 17.91 -0.92 -25.26
CA PHE A 174 16.94 -1.88 -25.82
C PHE A 174 15.64 -1.19 -26.28
N PRO A 175 14.85 -1.80 -27.20
CA PRO A 175 13.71 -1.13 -27.84
C PRO A 175 12.40 -1.20 -27.04
N VAL A 176 12.38 -0.67 -25.80
CA VAL A 176 11.17 -0.64 -24.95
C VAL A 176 10.89 0.78 -24.46
N VAL A 177 9.75 1.35 -24.85
CA VAL A 177 9.29 2.64 -24.31
C VAL A 177 8.74 2.51 -22.89
N GLY A 178 8.80 3.57 -22.07
CA GLY A 178 8.35 3.52 -20.67
C GLY A 178 6.87 3.15 -20.48
N GLY A 179 6.01 3.39 -21.48
CA GLY A 179 4.61 2.97 -21.48
C GLY A 179 4.39 1.44 -21.44
N PHE A 180 5.42 0.62 -21.72
CA PHE A 180 5.33 -0.83 -21.84
C PHE A 180 4.77 -1.49 -20.56
N TYR A 181 5.34 -1.12 -19.41
CA TYR A 181 4.97 -1.72 -18.12
C TYR A 181 3.50 -1.49 -17.74
N ALA A 182 3.02 -0.25 -17.87
CA ALA A 182 1.62 0.08 -17.57
C ALA A 182 0.64 -0.54 -18.59
N THR A 183 1.04 -0.72 -19.84
CA THR A 183 0.19 -1.31 -20.88
C THR A 183 -0.17 -2.77 -20.58
N ALA A 184 0.70 -3.53 -19.90
CA ALA A 184 0.42 -4.91 -19.48
C ALA A 184 -0.89 -5.02 -18.68
N ALA A 185 -1.13 -4.05 -17.79
CA ALA A 185 -2.30 -4.00 -16.93
C ALA A 185 -3.63 -3.87 -17.69
N HIS A 186 -3.62 -3.40 -18.95
CA HIS A 186 -4.83 -3.33 -19.77
C HIS A 186 -5.26 -4.70 -20.30
N HIS A 187 -4.33 -5.66 -20.39
CA HIS A 187 -4.58 -6.98 -20.96
C HIS A 187 -4.77 -8.06 -19.88
N PHE A 188 -4.14 -7.90 -18.73
CA PHE A 188 -4.19 -8.86 -17.62
C PHE A 188 -4.80 -8.22 -16.37
N GLY A 189 -5.54 -9.00 -15.59
CA GLY A 189 -6.22 -8.58 -14.37
C GLY A 189 -5.28 -8.03 -13.29
N PRO A 190 -5.75 -7.14 -12.40
CA PRO A 190 -7.15 -6.80 -12.18
C PRO A 190 -7.60 -5.56 -12.95
N TYR A 191 -6.69 -4.89 -13.67
CA TYR A 191 -6.96 -3.62 -14.37
C TYR A 191 -7.33 -3.79 -15.84
N ARG A 192 -7.58 -5.04 -16.25
CA ARG A 192 -7.92 -5.41 -17.62
C ARG A 192 -9.11 -4.58 -18.11
N ARG A 193 -9.01 -4.10 -19.35
CA ARG A 193 -10.09 -3.39 -20.04
C ARG A 193 -10.78 -4.33 -21.03
N LYS A 194 -12.11 -4.21 -21.16
CA LYS A 194 -12.92 -5.04 -22.07
C LYS A 194 -12.85 -4.53 -23.51
N ASP A 195 -12.77 -3.21 -23.71
CA ASP A 195 -12.63 -2.59 -25.03
C ASP A 195 -11.16 -2.59 -25.46
N GLU A 196 -10.89 -2.66 -26.78
CA GLU A 196 -9.54 -2.59 -27.33
C GLU A 196 -8.94 -1.18 -27.17
N PRO A 197 -8.06 -0.91 -26.19
CA PRO A 197 -7.37 0.36 -26.15
C PRO A 197 -6.29 0.26 -27.22
N ARG A 198 -6.43 0.96 -28.36
CA ARG A 198 -5.39 0.89 -29.41
C ARG A 198 -4.23 1.86 -29.16
N ARG A 199 -4.44 2.90 -28.35
CA ARG A 199 -3.47 3.97 -28.05
C ARG A 199 -3.66 4.56 -26.65
N VAL A 200 -4.06 3.75 -25.67
CA VAL A 200 -4.37 4.26 -24.32
C VAL A 200 -3.47 3.56 -23.30
N VAL A 201 -2.76 4.36 -22.50
CA VAL A 201 -2.02 3.90 -21.34
C VAL A 201 -2.53 4.62 -20.10
N ASP A 202 -2.74 3.88 -19.03
CA ASP A 202 -3.14 4.41 -17.73
C ASP A 202 -1.93 4.43 -16.80
N LEU A 203 -1.22 5.54 -16.74
CA LEU A 203 -0.03 5.66 -15.90
C LEU A 203 -0.34 5.51 -14.40
N SER A 204 -1.61 5.68 -13.99
CA SER A 204 -2.01 5.54 -12.60
C SER A 204 -1.90 4.10 -12.08
N VAL A 205 -1.82 3.11 -12.98
CA VAL A 205 -1.75 1.69 -12.60
C VAL A 205 -0.32 1.20 -12.39
N ALA A 206 0.71 1.86 -12.93
CA ALA A 206 2.09 1.34 -12.91
C ALA A 206 2.59 1.00 -11.49
N GLY A 207 2.46 1.95 -10.57
CA GLY A 207 2.84 1.73 -9.16
C GLY A 207 1.91 0.74 -8.43
N LYS A 208 0.66 0.58 -8.88
CA LYS A 208 -0.27 -0.42 -8.32
C LYS A 208 0.05 -1.82 -8.82
N LEU A 209 0.44 -1.93 -10.09
CA LEU A 209 0.89 -3.15 -10.73
C LEU A 209 2.12 -3.69 -10.01
N MET A 210 3.10 -2.82 -9.73
CA MET A 210 4.30 -3.19 -8.96
C MET A 210 3.98 -3.76 -7.57
N ALA A 211 2.90 -3.32 -6.92
CA ALA A 211 2.42 -3.93 -5.67
C ALA A 211 1.66 -5.24 -5.93
N TYR A 212 0.83 -5.27 -6.97
CA TYR A 212 -0.04 -6.40 -7.29
C TYR A 212 0.75 -7.65 -7.69
N ILE A 213 1.89 -7.50 -8.38
CA ILE A 213 2.72 -8.64 -8.79
C ILE A 213 3.27 -9.44 -7.60
N GLY A 214 3.30 -8.89 -6.39
CA GLY A 214 3.64 -9.63 -5.17
C GLY A 214 2.65 -10.74 -4.81
N LEU A 215 1.49 -10.80 -5.47
CA LEU A 215 0.51 -11.89 -5.36
C LEU A 215 0.76 -13.05 -6.33
N GLY A 216 1.65 -12.86 -7.31
CA GLY A 216 1.96 -13.84 -8.33
C GLY A 216 3.39 -14.34 -8.25
N GLN A 217 3.72 -15.27 -9.14
CA GLN A 217 5.06 -15.79 -9.31
C GLN A 217 5.46 -15.71 -10.78
N PRO A 218 6.65 -15.19 -11.11
CA PRO A 218 7.20 -15.32 -12.45
C PRO A 218 7.28 -16.79 -12.87
N ARG A 219 6.88 -17.09 -14.11
CA ARG A 219 6.87 -18.45 -14.66
C ARG A 219 7.82 -18.54 -15.86
N PRO A 220 8.74 -19.51 -15.91
CA PRO A 220 9.66 -19.68 -17.04
C PRO A 220 8.96 -19.83 -18.40
N GLU A 221 7.86 -20.58 -18.43
CA GLU A 221 7.06 -20.82 -19.64
C GLU A 221 6.41 -19.54 -20.17
N ILE A 222 5.92 -18.65 -19.29
CA ILE A 222 5.39 -17.35 -19.68
C ILE A 222 6.52 -16.45 -20.17
N THR A 223 7.66 -16.47 -19.47
CA THR A 223 8.84 -15.67 -19.83
C THR A 223 9.38 -16.06 -21.21
N ALA A 224 9.35 -17.35 -21.56
CA ALA A 224 9.71 -17.83 -22.89
C ALA A 224 8.78 -17.28 -23.99
N VAL A 225 7.47 -17.24 -23.73
CA VAL A 225 6.49 -16.61 -24.65
C VAL A 225 6.76 -15.12 -24.80
N LEU A 226 6.98 -14.39 -23.69
CA LEU A 226 7.31 -12.97 -23.72
C LEU A 226 8.57 -12.70 -24.56
N ALA A 227 9.63 -13.48 -24.35
CA ALA A 227 10.89 -13.33 -25.07
C ALA A 227 10.75 -13.59 -26.58
N ASP A 228 10.00 -14.62 -26.98
CA ASP A 228 9.78 -14.94 -28.40
C ASP A 228 8.97 -13.84 -29.11
N VAL A 229 7.86 -13.40 -28.53
CA VAL A 229 7.04 -12.32 -29.11
C VAL A 229 7.82 -11.00 -29.10
N PHE A 230 8.64 -10.74 -28.07
CA PHE A 230 9.46 -9.53 -27.97
C PHE A 230 10.50 -9.50 -29.10
N ARG A 231 11.18 -10.62 -29.34
CA ARG A 231 12.13 -10.77 -30.44
C ARG A 231 11.45 -10.52 -31.78
N GLN A 232 10.26 -11.07 -32.00
CA GLN A 232 9.55 -10.92 -33.27
C GLN A 232 9.03 -9.50 -33.51
N ARG A 233 8.62 -8.77 -32.46
CA ARG A 233 7.92 -7.48 -32.61
C ARG A 233 8.78 -6.25 -32.37
N PHE A 234 9.90 -6.36 -31.65
CA PHE A 234 10.67 -5.19 -31.21
C PHE A 234 12.19 -5.32 -31.48
N GLU A 235 12.77 -6.51 -31.30
CA GLU A 235 14.24 -6.68 -31.32
C GLU A 235 14.81 -7.26 -32.62
N GLY A 236 14.13 -8.21 -33.25
CA GLY A 236 14.62 -8.91 -34.44
C GLY A 236 14.56 -8.09 -35.73
N GLU A 237 15.10 -8.66 -36.80
CA GLU A 237 15.06 -8.10 -38.17
C GLU A 237 13.73 -8.45 -38.87
N THR A 238 12.61 -8.10 -38.23
CA THR A 238 11.28 -8.29 -38.80
C THR A 238 10.71 -6.94 -39.24
N ARG A 239 9.81 -6.96 -40.23
CA ARG A 239 9.11 -5.74 -40.65
C ARG A 239 8.36 -5.07 -39.50
N THR A 240 7.78 -5.85 -38.59
CA THR A 240 7.05 -5.31 -37.42
C THR A 240 7.98 -4.59 -36.45
N ALA A 241 9.19 -5.11 -36.23
CA ALA A 241 10.20 -4.47 -35.39
C ALA A 241 10.75 -3.18 -36.04
N GLU A 242 10.99 -3.19 -37.36
CA GLU A 242 11.37 -1.99 -38.12
C GLU A 242 10.29 -0.90 -38.02
N ASP A 243 9.03 -1.25 -38.28
CA ASP A 243 7.90 -0.33 -38.22
C ASP A 243 7.76 0.27 -36.81
N TYR A 244 7.86 -0.54 -35.76
CA TYR A 244 7.84 -0.03 -34.37
C TYR A 244 8.97 0.98 -34.10
N ARG A 245 10.22 0.63 -34.45
CA ARG A 245 11.37 1.53 -34.21
C ARG A 245 11.25 2.83 -34.99
N ALA A 246 10.70 2.78 -36.21
CA ALA A 246 10.48 3.96 -37.03
C ALA A 246 9.42 4.92 -36.44
N GLU A 247 8.47 4.38 -35.66
CA GLU A 247 7.38 5.13 -35.04
C GLU A 247 7.70 5.74 -33.68
N VAL A 248 8.70 5.20 -32.96
CA VAL A 248 9.13 5.76 -31.67
C VAL A 248 9.86 7.08 -31.91
N GLY A 249 9.09 8.16 -31.86
CA GLY A 249 9.55 9.53 -32.14
C GLY A 249 9.93 10.36 -30.91
N GLY A 250 9.85 9.83 -29.69
CA GLY A 250 9.96 10.66 -28.49
C GLY A 250 8.66 11.43 -28.23
N TRP A 251 7.60 10.70 -27.92
CA TRP A 251 6.28 11.28 -27.66
C TRP A 251 5.89 10.99 -26.22
N GLY A 252 5.66 12.03 -25.42
CA GLY A 252 5.07 11.89 -24.10
C GLY A 252 3.74 11.14 -24.16
N ILE A 253 3.54 10.23 -23.20
CA ILE A 253 2.28 9.49 -23.04
C ILE A 253 1.16 10.48 -22.69
N PRO A 254 -0.07 10.35 -23.26
CA PRO A 254 -0.58 9.26 -24.10
C PRO A 254 -0.45 9.49 -25.62
N PHE A 255 0.33 10.47 -26.07
CA PHE A 255 0.38 10.86 -27.49
C PHE A 255 1.26 9.97 -28.36
N ASP A 256 1.93 8.99 -27.76
CA ASP A 256 2.86 8.08 -28.45
C ASP A 256 2.13 7.14 -29.43
N PRO A 257 2.38 7.25 -30.74
CA PRO A 257 1.81 6.35 -31.74
C PRO A 257 2.24 4.88 -31.54
N SER A 258 3.44 4.66 -30.96
CA SER A 258 4.02 3.33 -30.79
C SER A 258 3.24 2.44 -29.82
N LEU A 259 2.35 3.03 -29.00
CA LEU A 259 1.48 2.32 -28.07
C LEU A 259 0.66 1.19 -28.74
N ARG A 260 0.32 1.34 -30.03
CA ARG A 260 -0.38 0.28 -30.78
C ARG A 260 0.43 -1.02 -30.85
N HIS A 261 1.75 -0.94 -30.91
CA HIS A 261 2.64 -2.09 -30.98
C HIS A 261 2.72 -2.80 -29.63
N LEU A 262 2.72 -2.04 -28.53
CA LEU A 262 2.65 -2.57 -27.17
C LEU A 262 1.33 -3.32 -26.95
N HIS A 263 0.20 -2.75 -27.38
CA HIS A 263 -1.07 -3.45 -27.29
C HIS A 263 -1.13 -4.71 -28.18
N ALA A 264 -0.53 -4.67 -29.38
CA ALA A 264 -0.43 -5.85 -30.23
C ALA A 264 0.44 -6.95 -29.61
N PHE A 265 1.57 -6.59 -28.98
CA PHE A 265 2.42 -7.51 -28.23
C PHE A 265 1.64 -8.23 -27.14
N TYR A 266 0.95 -7.50 -26.26
CA TYR A 266 0.24 -8.13 -25.15
C TYR A 266 -1.00 -8.93 -25.58
N ARG A 267 -1.65 -8.58 -26.69
CA ARG A 267 -2.70 -9.43 -27.30
C ARG A 267 -2.12 -10.76 -27.74
N GLU A 268 -1.01 -10.75 -28.46
CA GLU A 268 -0.40 -12.00 -28.93
C GLU A 268 0.13 -12.85 -27.76
N VAL A 269 0.75 -12.23 -26.76
CA VAL A 269 1.17 -12.93 -25.54
C VAL A 269 -0.05 -13.61 -24.88
N ARG A 270 -1.17 -12.91 -24.78
CA ARG A 270 -2.40 -13.47 -24.25
C ARG A 270 -2.92 -14.63 -25.10
N GLU A 271 -3.04 -14.45 -26.42
CA GLU A 271 -3.49 -15.49 -27.35
C GLU A 271 -2.64 -16.76 -27.27
N ARG A 272 -1.32 -16.62 -27.11
CA ARG A 272 -0.39 -17.75 -26.95
C ARG A 272 -0.49 -18.44 -25.59
N LEU A 273 -1.00 -17.75 -24.57
CA LEU A 273 -1.21 -18.28 -23.23
C LEU A 273 -2.65 -18.79 -23.01
N ASP A 274 -3.57 -18.52 -23.93
CA ASP A 274 -4.94 -19.01 -23.84
C ASP A 274 -4.95 -20.55 -23.84
N GLY A 275 -5.69 -21.13 -22.89
CA GLY A 275 -5.77 -22.59 -22.71
C GLY A 275 -4.60 -23.23 -21.93
N THR A 276 -3.57 -22.47 -21.55
CA THR A 276 -2.43 -22.98 -20.75
C THR A 276 -2.72 -23.07 -19.24
N GLY A 277 -3.77 -22.38 -18.77
CA GLY A 277 -4.06 -22.23 -17.34
C GLY A 277 -3.26 -21.13 -16.64
N ALA A 278 -2.48 -20.34 -17.37
CA ALA A 278 -1.72 -19.21 -16.81
C ALA A 278 -2.64 -18.18 -16.13
N LEU A 279 -2.30 -17.83 -14.89
CA LEU A 279 -3.02 -16.80 -14.14
C LEU A 279 -2.53 -15.40 -14.55
N ASP A 280 -3.44 -14.45 -14.73
CA ASP A 280 -3.11 -13.05 -15.08
C ASP A 280 -2.05 -12.44 -14.13
N VAL A 281 -2.11 -12.77 -12.83
CA VAL A 281 -1.14 -12.28 -11.84
C VAL A 281 0.27 -12.86 -12.06
N ASP A 282 0.38 -14.12 -12.45
CA ASP A 282 1.65 -14.78 -12.79
C ASP A 282 2.20 -14.23 -14.11
N VAL A 283 1.32 -13.89 -15.06
CA VAL A 283 1.72 -13.22 -16.31
C VAL A 283 2.32 -11.85 -16.01
N LEU A 284 1.65 -11.04 -15.19
CA LEU A 284 2.14 -9.71 -14.82
C LEU A 284 3.45 -9.76 -14.01
N ALA A 285 3.59 -10.74 -13.11
CA ALA A 285 4.85 -10.98 -12.40
C ALA A 285 5.97 -11.38 -13.38
N SER A 286 5.67 -12.23 -14.37
CA SER A 286 6.61 -12.62 -15.43
C SER A 286 6.99 -11.45 -16.34
N VAL A 287 6.06 -10.55 -16.68
CA VAL A 287 6.35 -9.31 -17.43
C VAL A 287 7.32 -8.42 -16.66
N HIS A 288 7.10 -8.26 -15.34
CA HIS A 288 8.01 -7.47 -14.50
C HIS A 288 9.42 -8.06 -14.46
N GLN A 289 9.52 -9.38 -14.25
CA GLN A 289 10.79 -10.11 -14.22
C GLN A 289 11.51 -10.04 -15.56
N PHE A 290 10.81 -10.29 -16.67
CA PHE A 290 11.37 -10.21 -18.02
C PHE A 290 12.01 -8.84 -18.31
N LEU A 291 11.32 -7.74 -17.96
CA LEU A 291 11.86 -6.40 -18.15
C LEU A 291 13.03 -6.09 -17.21
N GLN A 292 13.01 -6.61 -15.98
CA GLN A 292 14.12 -6.48 -15.04
C GLN A 292 15.38 -7.17 -15.58
N ASP A 293 15.25 -8.41 -16.06
CA ASP A 293 16.37 -9.19 -16.57
C ASP A 293 16.92 -8.59 -17.86
N LEU A 294 16.04 -8.13 -18.75
CA LEU A 294 16.43 -7.39 -19.95
C LEU A 294 17.19 -6.10 -19.60
N LEU A 295 16.70 -5.34 -18.61
CA LEU A 295 17.36 -4.12 -18.14
C LEU A 295 18.76 -4.40 -17.62
N LEU A 296 18.90 -5.38 -16.71
CA LEU A 296 20.18 -5.75 -16.13
C LEU A 296 21.16 -6.19 -17.23
N ASP A 297 20.78 -7.19 -18.03
CA ASP A 297 21.63 -7.76 -19.07
C ASP A 297 22.13 -6.70 -20.06
N ARG A 298 21.21 -5.90 -20.61
CA ARG A 298 21.52 -4.93 -21.66
C ARG A 298 22.32 -3.74 -21.13
N LEU A 299 21.99 -3.25 -19.92
CA LEU A 299 22.74 -2.17 -19.31
C LEU A 299 24.17 -2.61 -18.98
N THR A 300 24.34 -3.74 -18.32
CA THR A 300 25.67 -4.20 -17.87
C THR A 300 26.55 -4.60 -19.04
N THR A 301 25.97 -5.22 -20.07
CA THR A 301 26.68 -5.51 -21.32
C THR A 301 27.15 -4.21 -21.98
N ARG A 302 26.26 -3.21 -22.13
CA ARG A 302 26.63 -1.92 -22.73
C ARG A 302 27.71 -1.20 -21.94
N ILE A 303 27.64 -1.18 -20.61
CA ILE A 303 28.68 -0.58 -19.75
C ILE A 303 30.02 -1.30 -19.93
N TRP A 304 30.00 -2.63 -19.92
CA TRP A 304 31.20 -3.44 -20.08
C TRP A 304 31.88 -3.22 -21.44
N GLU A 305 31.10 -3.25 -22.52
CA GLU A 305 31.59 -2.99 -23.88
C GLU A 305 32.14 -1.56 -24.04
N TRP A 306 31.52 -0.58 -23.37
CA TRP A 306 31.86 0.83 -23.55
C TRP A 306 33.01 1.31 -22.64
N LYS A 307 32.97 0.97 -21.35
CA LYS A 307 33.93 1.47 -20.34
C LYS A 307 34.63 0.35 -19.55
N GLY A 308 34.22 -0.91 -19.68
CA GLY A 308 34.82 -2.05 -18.98
C GLY A 308 34.09 -2.46 -17.69
N ALA A 309 34.69 -3.39 -16.95
CA ALA A 309 34.01 -4.19 -15.92
C ALA A 309 33.52 -3.45 -14.65
N GLY A 310 33.95 -2.22 -14.40
CA GLY A 310 33.53 -1.45 -13.22
C GLY A 310 34.23 -1.87 -11.91
N PRO A 311 33.62 -1.58 -10.74
CA PRO A 311 32.26 -1.09 -10.56
C PRO A 311 32.11 0.43 -10.84
N TRP A 312 30.93 0.86 -11.28
CA TRP A 312 30.63 2.23 -11.72
C TRP A 312 29.52 2.89 -10.91
N ASN A 313 29.53 4.22 -10.81
CA ASN A 313 28.39 4.99 -10.31
C ASN A 313 27.27 5.03 -11.36
N LEU A 314 26.01 4.95 -10.91
CA LEU A 314 24.84 4.99 -11.78
C LEU A 314 23.77 5.92 -11.24
N CYS A 315 23.38 6.91 -12.02
CA CYS A 315 22.12 7.63 -11.86
C CYS A 315 21.04 6.95 -12.70
N PHE A 316 19.84 6.78 -12.17
CA PHE A 316 18.67 6.32 -12.94
C PHE A 316 17.51 7.31 -12.81
N VAL A 317 16.94 7.72 -13.94
CA VAL A 317 15.94 8.80 -14.03
C VAL A 317 14.96 8.56 -15.18
N GLY A 318 13.86 9.30 -15.21
CA GLY A 318 12.67 9.06 -16.01
C GLY A 318 11.60 8.32 -15.21
N GLY A 319 10.35 8.32 -15.68
CA GLY A 319 9.22 7.72 -14.96
C GLY A 319 9.41 6.23 -14.61
N CYS A 320 10.22 5.50 -15.38
CA CYS A 320 10.55 4.09 -15.09
C CYS A 320 11.42 3.92 -13.83
N ALA A 321 12.20 4.94 -13.44
CA ALA A 321 13.02 4.90 -12.23
C ALA A 321 12.20 5.03 -10.92
N LEU A 322 10.88 5.20 -11.00
CA LEU A 322 9.96 5.02 -9.85
C LEU A 322 9.76 3.54 -9.46
N ASN A 323 10.27 2.60 -10.28
CA ASN A 323 10.18 1.17 -10.02
C ASN A 323 11.32 0.72 -9.07
N ILE A 324 10.97 0.61 -7.80
CA ILE A 324 11.91 0.32 -6.71
C ILE A 324 12.55 -1.07 -6.82
N LYS A 325 11.88 -2.03 -7.45
CA LYS A 325 12.38 -3.41 -7.63
C LYS A 325 13.51 -3.43 -8.66
N TRP A 326 13.33 -2.72 -9.78
CA TRP A 326 14.40 -2.52 -10.77
C TRP A 326 15.57 -1.74 -10.18
N ASN A 327 15.32 -0.67 -9.42
CA ASN A 327 16.37 0.09 -8.76
C ASN A 327 17.18 -0.78 -7.80
N SER A 328 16.53 -1.67 -7.06
CA SER A 328 17.20 -2.57 -6.11
C SER A 328 18.02 -3.64 -6.80
N ALA A 329 17.50 -4.21 -7.89
CA ALA A 329 18.23 -5.17 -8.70
C ALA A 329 19.49 -4.56 -9.31
N LEU A 330 19.39 -3.32 -9.82
CA LEU A 330 20.54 -2.55 -10.33
C LEU A 330 21.56 -2.24 -9.21
N ARG A 331 21.09 -1.73 -8.07
CA ARG A 331 21.94 -1.42 -6.91
C ARG A 331 22.70 -2.63 -6.37
N ALA A 332 22.09 -3.81 -6.43
CA ALA A 332 22.69 -5.06 -5.98
C ALA A 332 23.68 -5.68 -6.99
N HIS A 333 23.68 -5.22 -8.25
CA HIS A 333 24.52 -5.80 -9.28
C HIS A 333 26.00 -5.43 -9.07
N PRO A 334 26.97 -6.38 -9.13
CA PRO A 334 28.39 -6.12 -8.83
C PRO A 334 29.07 -5.06 -9.71
N MET A 335 28.51 -4.77 -10.89
CA MET A 335 29.02 -3.72 -11.78
C MET A 335 28.66 -2.30 -11.29
N ILE A 336 27.73 -2.17 -10.35
CA ILE A 336 27.28 -0.87 -9.82
C ILE A 336 27.90 -0.65 -8.44
N ARG A 337 28.75 0.38 -8.32
CA ARG A 337 29.40 0.78 -7.07
C ARG A 337 28.42 1.47 -6.13
N ALA A 338 27.71 2.44 -6.67
CA ALA A 338 26.75 3.26 -5.96
C ALA A 338 25.67 3.71 -6.95
N MET A 339 24.45 3.87 -6.46
CA MET A 339 23.31 4.24 -7.27
C MET A 339 22.60 5.46 -6.71
N TRP A 340 22.23 6.38 -7.59
CA TRP A 340 21.43 7.56 -7.27
C TRP A 340 20.14 7.56 -8.08
N VAL A 341 19.02 7.77 -7.37
CA VAL A 341 17.73 8.08 -7.99
C VAL A 341 17.23 9.34 -7.27
N PRO A 342 16.98 10.46 -7.96
CA PRO A 342 16.45 11.65 -7.32
C PRO A 342 15.01 11.40 -6.83
N PRO A 343 14.49 12.14 -5.83
CA PRO A 343 13.10 11.97 -5.34
C PRO A 343 12.03 12.34 -6.38
N PHE A 344 12.43 13.05 -7.43
CA PHE A 344 11.62 13.51 -8.56
C PHE A 344 12.09 12.88 -9.89
N PRO A 345 12.16 11.55 -10.02
CA PRO A 345 12.76 10.95 -11.20
C PRO A 345 11.85 11.02 -12.43
N ASN A 346 10.54 11.20 -12.25
CA ASN A 346 9.60 11.51 -13.33
C ASN A 346 9.66 13.00 -13.70
N ASP A 347 8.77 13.42 -14.60
CA ASP A 347 8.68 14.78 -15.14
C ASP A 347 8.55 15.91 -14.10
N SER A 348 8.21 15.58 -12.85
CA SER A 348 8.27 16.52 -11.72
C SER A 348 9.66 17.16 -11.54
N GLY A 349 10.73 16.49 -11.95
CA GLY A 349 12.10 16.98 -11.90
C GLY A 349 12.52 17.84 -13.10
N SER A 350 11.75 17.89 -14.18
CA SER A 350 12.19 18.45 -15.47
C SER A 350 12.42 19.96 -15.43
N ALA A 351 11.67 20.71 -14.61
CA ALA A 351 11.91 22.16 -14.44
C ALA A 351 13.27 22.43 -13.79
N ILE A 352 13.67 21.64 -12.77
CA ILE A 352 15.01 21.70 -12.17
C ILE A 352 16.05 21.28 -13.21
N GLY A 353 15.77 20.18 -13.91
CA GLY A 353 16.64 19.59 -14.92
C GLY A 353 17.00 20.54 -16.06
N THR A 354 16.01 21.20 -16.66
CA THR A 354 16.25 22.13 -17.79
C THR A 354 17.03 23.37 -17.34
N ALA A 355 16.76 23.89 -16.14
CA ALA A 355 17.54 24.98 -15.56
C ALA A 355 18.99 24.56 -15.25
N ALA A 356 19.18 23.35 -14.70
CA ALA A 356 20.50 22.77 -14.45
C ALA A 356 21.26 22.53 -15.76
N ALA A 357 20.60 22.03 -16.80
CA ALA A 357 21.18 21.85 -18.13
C ALA A 357 21.70 23.18 -18.70
N HIS A 358 20.93 24.26 -18.54
CA HIS A 358 21.35 25.59 -18.94
C HIS A 358 22.57 26.08 -18.13
N LEU A 359 22.55 25.87 -16.81
CA LEU A 359 23.67 26.24 -15.93
C LEU A 359 24.96 25.53 -16.35
N ILE A 360 24.92 24.21 -16.55
CA ILE A 360 26.11 23.42 -16.89
C ILE A 360 26.60 23.67 -18.32
N ALA A 361 25.70 24.00 -19.26
CA ALA A 361 26.07 24.41 -20.61
C ALA A 361 26.90 25.72 -20.63
N ARG A 362 26.72 26.58 -19.62
CA ARG A 362 27.44 27.85 -19.50
C ARG A 362 28.67 27.79 -18.60
N SER A 363 28.59 27.01 -17.54
CA SER A 363 29.52 27.10 -16.41
C SER A 363 30.28 25.80 -16.13
N GLY A 364 30.12 24.78 -16.99
CA GLY A 364 30.66 23.45 -16.79
C GLY A 364 29.78 22.57 -15.90
N ILE A 365 29.99 21.26 -15.99
CA ILE A 365 29.28 20.24 -15.23
C ILE A 365 29.59 20.41 -13.74
N ARG A 366 28.55 20.59 -12.92
CA ARG A 366 28.68 20.92 -11.50
C ARG A 366 27.42 20.50 -10.72
N PRO A 367 27.52 20.34 -9.39
CA PRO A 367 26.34 20.12 -8.58
C PRO A 367 25.47 21.38 -8.53
N VAL A 368 24.17 21.15 -8.30
CA VAL A 368 23.19 22.17 -7.94
C VAL A 368 22.86 21.97 -6.46
N GLY A 369 22.86 23.04 -5.67
CA GLY A 369 22.42 22.99 -4.28
C GLY A 369 20.91 22.76 -4.21
N TRP A 370 20.45 21.80 -3.41
CA TRP A 370 19.02 21.50 -3.32
C TRP A 370 18.68 20.82 -1.98
N HIS A 371 17.39 20.74 -1.66
CA HIS A 371 16.87 19.91 -0.57
C HIS A 371 15.48 19.35 -0.90
N THR A 372 15.04 18.33 -0.18
CA THR A 372 13.77 17.64 -0.47
C THR A 372 12.54 18.53 -0.26
N ARG A 373 12.60 19.49 0.67
CA ARG A 373 11.49 20.37 1.10
C ARG A 373 11.36 21.69 0.29
N LEU A 374 11.45 21.65 -1.04
CA LEU A 374 11.46 22.86 -1.89
C LEU A 374 10.12 23.18 -2.59
N GLY A 375 9.05 22.48 -2.22
CA GLY A 375 7.71 22.71 -2.75
C GLY A 375 6.95 23.87 -2.08
N PRO A 376 5.62 23.96 -2.32
CA PRO A 376 4.75 24.93 -1.67
C PRO A 376 4.78 24.81 -0.14
N GLU A 377 4.75 25.94 0.55
CA GLU A 377 4.61 25.99 2.00
C GLU A 377 3.22 25.54 2.44
N THR A 378 3.08 25.02 3.67
CA THR A 378 1.75 24.76 4.23
C THR A 378 1.01 26.08 4.35
N GLY A 379 -0.27 26.12 3.98
CA GLY A 379 -1.10 27.29 4.21
C GLY A 379 -1.16 27.69 5.70
N PRO A 380 -1.62 28.91 6.02
CA PRO A 380 -1.66 29.40 7.39
C PRO A 380 -2.49 28.46 8.27
N ALA A 381 -2.03 28.26 9.51
CA ALA A 381 -2.74 27.45 10.50
C ALA A 381 -4.10 28.12 10.80
N PRO A 382 -5.24 27.47 10.49
CA PRO A 382 -6.55 28.06 10.74
C PRO A 382 -6.88 28.03 12.23
N GLU A 383 -7.81 28.89 12.66
CA GLU A 383 -8.54 28.64 13.91
C GLU A 383 -9.24 27.27 13.83
N ALA A 384 -9.38 26.59 14.96
CA ALA A 384 -10.04 25.29 14.99
C ALA A 384 -11.50 25.44 14.52
N PRO A 385 -11.92 24.74 13.45
CA PRO A 385 -13.30 24.81 12.98
C PRO A 385 -14.26 24.17 14.01
N ALA A 386 -15.57 24.42 13.85
CA ALA A 386 -16.58 23.82 14.71
C ALA A 386 -16.43 22.29 14.77
N GLY A 387 -16.50 21.72 15.98
CA GLY A 387 -16.27 20.29 16.20
C GLY A 387 -14.80 19.89 16.31
N TRP A 388 -13.85 20.83 16.23
CA TRP A 388 -12.42 20.58 16.42
C TRP A 388 -11.85 21.43 17.57
N GLN A 389 -10.70 21.02 18.08
CA GLN A 389 -9.91 21.75 19.06
C GLN A 389 -8.46 21.79 18.60
N ALA A 390 -7.86 22.97 18.62
CA ALA A 390 -6.43 23.16 18.40
C ALA A 390 -5.73 23.31 19.74
N SER A 391 -4.55 22.71 19.87
CA SER A 391 -3.68 22.82 21.05
C SER A 391 -2.21 22.82 20.63
N PRO A 392 -1.32 23.53 21.35
CA PRO A 392 0.12 23.40 21.15
C PRO A 392 0.57 21.94 21.27
N CYS A 393 1.44 21.51 20.37
CA CYS A 393 1.95 20.14 20.31
C CYS A 393 3.32 20.11 19.63
N SER A 394 4.36 19.93 20.42
CA SER A 394 5.74 19.69 19.99
C SER A 394 5.89 18.36 19.23
N PRO A 395 6.99 18.16 18.47
CA PRO A 395 7.30 16.88 17.84
C PRO A 395 7.32 15.69 18.83
N GLU A 396 7.84 15.89 20.04
CA GLU A 396 7.85 14.89 21.10
C GLU A 396 6.43 14.56 21.59
N GLU A 397 5.56 15.57 21.69
CA GLU A 397 4.16 15.38 22.06
C GLU A 397 3.37 14.67 20.95
N LEU A 398 3.69 14.91 19.68
CA LEU A 398 3.16 14.15 18.56
C LEU A 398 3.54 12.67 18.67
N ALA A 399 4.81 12.36 18.98
CA ALA A 399 5.26 10.99 19.21
C ALA A 399 4.51 10.31 20.37
N ARG A 400 4.32 11.03 21.49
CA ARG A 400 3.50 10.56 22.62
C ARG A 400 2.04 10.34 22.23
N HIS A 401 1.48 11.19 21.39
CA HIS A 401 0.11 11.04 20.89
C HIS A 401 -0.03 9.78 20.03
N LEU A 402 0.88 9.57 19.07
CA LEU A 402 0.90 8.38 18.22
C LEU A 402 1.02 7.10 19.06
N HIS A 403 1.94 7.08 20.03
CA HIS A 403 2.14 5.95 20.93
C HIS A 403 0.92 5.66 21.81
N ARG A 404 0.39 6.67 22.51
CA ARG A 404 -0.69 6.51 23.49
C ARG A 404 -2.02 6.15 22.84
N THR A 405 -2.33 6.74 21.69
CA THR A 405 -3.64 6.57 21.05
C THR A 405 -3.69 5.38 20.11
N GLY A 406 -2.55 4.98 19.53
CA GLY A 406 -2.55 3.97 18.47
C GLY A 406 -3.19 4.45 17.15
N ARG A 407 -3.51 5.75 17.02
CA ARG A 407 -4.31 6.30 15.90
C ARG A 407 -3.42 7.01 14.87
N PRO A 408 -3.81 7.00 13.57
CA PRO A 408 -3.10 7.75 12.53
C PRO A 408 -3.31 9.27 12.67
N VAL A 409 -2.28 10.04 12.31
CA VAL A 409 -2.28 11.51 12.34
C VAL A 409 -1.87 12.04 10.96
N VAL A 410 -2.63 12.99 10.41
CA VAL A 410 -2.19 13.76 9.24
C VAL A 410 -1.10 14.73 9.70
N VAL A 411 0.07 14.70 9.07
CA VAL A 411 1.23 15.54 9.35
C VAL A 411 1.45 16.51 8.19
N LEU A 412 1.31 17.81 8.48
CA LEU A 412 1.52 18.92 7.54
C LEU A 412 2.62 19.86 8.07
N ASN A 413 3.88 19.56 7.74
CA ASN A 413 5.05 20.26 8.26
C ASN A 413 5.80 21.03 7.17
N GLY A 414 6.15 22.29 7.43
CA GLY A 414 6.97 23.11 6.54
C GLY A 414 6.52 23.09 5.07
N ARG A 415 7.50 23.06 4.17
CA ARG A 415 7.26 22.95 2.72
C ARG A 415 6.99 21.51 2.29
N ALA A 416 6.19 21.34 1.24
CA ALA A 416 5.95 20.04 0.63
C ALA A 416 7.27 19.44 0.11
N GLU A 417 7.41 18.12 0.23
CA GLU A 417 8.52 17.41 -0.40
C GLU A 417 8.42 17.45 -1.94
N LEU A 418 9.54 17.37 -2.65
CA LEU A 418 9.60 17.24 -4.12
C LEU A 418 9.29 15.81 -4.57
N GLY A 419 8.69 15.67 -5.76
CA GLY A 419 8.34 14.38 -6.36
C GLY A 419 7.10 13.70 -5.77
N PRO A 420 6.78 12.47 -6.22
CA PRO A 420 5.47 11.85 -6.00
C PRO A 420 5.33 11.10 -4.67
N ARG A 421 6.39 11.03 -3.85
CA ARG A 421 6.40 10.32 -2.55
C ARG A 421 6.18 11.32 -1.42
N ALA A 422 5.37 10.93 -0.44
CA ALA A 422 5.28 11.68 0.81
C ALA A 422 6.41 11.22 1.74
N LEU A 423 7.24 12.16 2.16
CA LEU A 423 8.48 11.95 2.89
C LEU A 423 8.38 12.60 4.28
N GLY A 424 7.19 12.60 4.87
CA GLY A 424 6.91 12.96 6.26
C GLY A 424 6.37 14.37 6.49
N GLY A 425 6.33 15.25 5.49
CA GLY A 425 5.81 16.63 5.67
C GLY A 425 4.44 16.84 5.04
N ARG A 426 4.02 15.96 4.13
CA ARG A 426 2.62 15.81 3.69
C ARG A 426 2.19 14.36 3.83
N SER A 427 2.27 13.87 5.06
CA SER A 427 2.15 12.44 5.37
C SER A 427 0.99 12.14 6.30
N ILE A 428 0.59 10.88 6.36
CA ILE A 428 -0.18 10.29 7.44
C ILE A 428 0.77 9.35 8.16
N LEU A 429 1.09 9.67 9.41
CA LEU A 429 1.94 8.86 10.27
C LEU A 429 1.07 8.00 11.19
N ALA A 430 1.45 6.74 11.40
CA ALA A 430 0.71 5.84 12.28
C ALA A 430 1.60 4.74 12.87
N PRO A 431 1.26 4.16 14.03
CA PRO A 431 1.94 2.99 14.58
C PRO A 431 1.93 1.79 13.63
N ALA A 432 3.08 1.12 13.46
CA ALA A 432 3.24 -0.01 12.54
C ALA A 432 2.88 -1.39 13.15
N THR A 433 2.51 -1.43 14.43
CA THR A 433 2.44 -2.65 15.26
C THR A 433 1.18 -3.49 15.08
N ASP A 434 0.17 -2.99 14.38
CA ASP A 434 -1.11 -3.69 14.16
C ASP A 434 -1.41 -3.80 12.66
N ALA A 435 -1.63 -5.01 12.16
CA ALA A 435 -1.98 -5.26 10.76
C ALA A 435 -3.24 -4.49 10.34
N ALA A 436 -4.19 -4.26 11.26
CA ALA A 436 -5.40 -3.48 11.01
C ALA A 436 -5.11 -2.01 10.68
N MET A 437 -3.92 -1.50 11.03
CA MET A 437 -3.51 -0.15 10.63
C MET A 437 -3.37 -0.03 9.12
N LYS A 438 -2.83 -1.06 8.45
CA LYS A 438 -2.76 -1.11 6.98
C LYS A 438 -4.14 -1.04 6.35
N ASP A 439 -5.10 -1.80 6.89
CA ASP A 439 -6.48 -1.82 6.40
C ASP A 439 -7.19 -0.48 6.63
N LEU A 440 -6.98 0.14 7.79
CA LEU A 440 -7.47 1.49 8.09
C LEU A 440 -6.91 2.49 7.08
N LEU A 441 -5.58 2.52 6.90
CA LEU A 441 -4.93 3.43 5.96
C LEU A 441 -5.41 3.19 4.53
N ASN A 442 -5.53 1.94 4.07
CA ASN A 442 -6.06 1.66 2.73
C ASN A 442 -7.52 2.07 2.57
N ARG A 443 -8.36 1.86 3.60
CA ARG A 443 -9.77 2.28 3.58
C ARG A 443 -9.95 3.79 3.53
N VAL A 444 -9.31 4.54 4.43
CA VAL A 444 -9.42 6.02 4.44
C VAL A 444 -8.92 6.60 3.12
N LYS A 445 -7.88 5.99 2.53
CA LYS A 445 -7.32 6.40 1.24
C LYS A 445 -8.13 5.91 0.04
N GLN A 446 -9.19 5.13 0.24
CA GLN A 446 -10.01 4.52 -0.82
C GLN A 446 -9.15 3.74 -1.82
N ARG A 447 -8.23 2.93 -1.29
CA ARG A 447 -7.24 2.13 -2.04
C ARG A 447 -7.56 0.63 -1.95
N GLU A 448 -7.01 -0.12 -2.89
CA GLU A 448 -7.11 -1.57 -2.91
C GLU A 448 -6.41 -2.19 -1.67
N PRO A 449 -6.92 -3.28 -1.04
CA PRO A 449 -6.37 -3.81 0.21
C PRO A 449 -4.90 -4.26 0.14
N PHE A 450 -4.44 -4.69 -1.03
CA PHE A 450 -3.05 -5.12 -1.24
C PHE A 450 -2.07 -3.94 -1.33
N ARG A 451 -2.53 -2.69 -1.36
CA ARG A 451 -1.65 -1.53 -1.50
C ARG A 451 -0.72 -1.44 -0.28
N PRO A 452 0.59 -1.27 -0.51
CA PRO A 452 1.54 -1.21 0.58
C PRO A 452 1.46 0.14 1.32
N VAL A 453 1.85 0.10 2.58
CA VAL A 453 2.11 1.27 3.42
C VAL A 453 3.60 1.29 3.70
N ALA A 454 4.27 2.41 3.42
CA ALA A 454 5.71 2.49 3.55
C ALA A 454 6.11 2.58 5.03
N PRO A 455 7.18 1.91 5.47
CA PRO A 455 7.80 2.22 6.75
C PRO A 455 8.63 3.50 6.70
N ILE A 456 8.71 4.19 7.83
CA ILE A 456 9.65 5.27 8.11
C ILE A 456 10.39 4.99 9.41
N CYS A 457 11.73 5.08 9.40
CA CYS A 457 12.57 4.88 10.58
C CYS A 457 13.81 5.77 10.55
N LEU A 458 14.50 5.87 11.70
CA LEU A 458 15.83 6.48 11.73
C LEU A 458 16.82 5.63 10.94
N THR A 459 17.74 6.28 10.21
CA THR A 459 18.75 5.60 9.38
C THR A 459 19.57 4.59 10.16
N GLU A 460 19.94 4.90 11.41
CA GLU A 460 20.72 4.03 12.29
C GLU A 460 20.01 2.71 12.67
N HIS A 461 18.68 2.64 12.59
CA HIS A 461 17.90 1.44 12.89
C HIS A 461 17.58 0.59 11.66
N ALA A 462 17.72 1.15 10.45
CA ALA A 462 17.33 0.45 9.22
C ALA A 462 18.00 -0.93 9.01
N PRO A 463 19.33 -1.11 9.25
CA PRO A 463 19.99 -2.41 9.07
C PRO A 463 19.49 -3.52 10.01
N GLU A 464 18.99 -3.15 11.20
CA GLU A 464 18.46 -4.09 12.19
C GLU A 464 17.11 -4.67 11.74
N ILE A 465 16.34 -3.89 10.97
CA ILE A 465 14.94 -4.19 10.63
C ILE A 465 14.81 -4.71 9.21
N PHE A 466 15.66 -4.22 8.31
CA PHE A 466 15.54 -4.43 6.88
C PHE A 466 16.83 -4.99 6.28
N ASP A 467 16.68 -5.66 5.13
CA ASP A 467 17.76 -6.15 4.29
C ASP A 467 17.61 -5.59 2.87
N PRO A 468 18.59 -4.85 2.33
CA PRO A 468 19.90 -4.57 2.93
C PRO A 468 19.85 -3.53 4.07
N GLY A 469 18.72 -2.81 4.23
CA GLY A 469 18.56 -1.79 5.29
C GLY A 469 19.52 -0.60 5.17
N THR A 470 20.00 -0.32 3.97
CA THR A 470 20.82 0.86 3.65
C THR A 470 19.98 2.14 3.62
N PRO A 471 20.62 3.34 3.68
CA PRO A 471 19.89 4.60 3.55
C PRO A 471 19.04 4.65 2.27
N ASP A 472 17.77 5.01 2.45
CA ASP A 472 16.80 5.27 1.38
C ASP A 472 15.87 6.42 1.84
N PRO A 473 16.35 7.68 1.83
CA PRO A 473 15.56 8.81 2.30
C PRO A 473 14.36 9.15 1.40
N HIS A 474 14.29 8.56 0.19
CA HIS A 474 13.34 8.95 -0.85
C HIS A 474 12.36 7.85 -1.24
N MET A 475 12.40 6.67 -0.60
CA MET A 475 11.54 5.53 -0.93
C MET A 475 11.71 5.05 -2.37
N LEU A 476 12.95 4.91 -2.82
CA LEU A 476 13.30 4.57 -4.21
C LEU A 476 13.90 3.17 -4.36
N PHE A 477 14.04 2.43 -3.27
CA PHE A 477 14.51 1.05 -3.27
C PHE A 477 13.55 0.13 -2.49
N ASP A 478 13.66 -1.16 -2.77
CA ASP A 478 12.92 -2.24 -2.15
C ASP A 478 13.81 -2.86 -1.07
N HIS A 479 13.21 -3.16 0.07
CA HIS A 479 13.89 -3.67 1.25
C HIS A 479 13.09 -4.85 1.81
N THR A 480 13.74 -5.95 2.13
CA THR A 480 13.09 -7.10 2.77
C THR A 480 13.02 -6.87 4.27
N VAL A 481 11.86 -7.07 4.89
CA VAL A 481 11.75 -7.02 6.35
C VAL A 481 12.36 -8.28 6.93
N ARG A 482 13.27 -8.15 7.90
CA ARG A 482 13.89 -9.31 8.57
C ARG A 482 12.84 -10.06 9.38
N ASP A 483 12.93 -11.40 9.40
CA ASP A 483 11.95 -12.28 10.06
C ASP A 483 11.67 -11.91 11.52
N ALA A 484 12.69 -11.49 12.26
CA ALA A 484 12.58 -11.06 13.67
C ALA A 484 11.64 -9.84 13.88
N TRP A 485 11.32 -9.11 12.82
CA TRP A 485 10.49 -7.91 12.84
C TRP A 485 9.12 -8.10 12.20
N ALA A 486 8.92 -9.13 11.38
CA ALA A 486 7.68 -9.31 10.61
C ALA A 486 6.41 -9.27 11.49
N ASP A 487 6.43 -9.97 12.63
CA ASP A 487 5.31 -9.99 13.58
C ASP A 487 5.20 -8.72 14.44
N ARG A 488 6.28 -7.94 14.55
CA ARG A 488 6.34 -6.71 15.38
C ARG A 488 5.84 -5.48 14.64
N ILE A 489 5.98 -5.45 13.31
CA ILE A 489 5.58 -4.33 12.45
C ILE A 489 4.73 -4.78 11.25
N PRO A 490 3.64 -5.53 11.46
CA PRO A 490 2.89 -6.15 10.36
C PRO A 490 2.19 -5.14 9.43
N ALA A 491 1.98 -3.88 9.86
CA ALA A 491 1.27 -2.88 9.05
C ALA A 491 2.03 -2.43 7.79
N ILE A 492 3.37 -2.54 7.81
CA ILE A 492 4.23 -2.05 6.72
C ILE A 492 4.60 -3.16 5.72
N LEU A 493 4.22 -4.40 5.99
CA LEU A 493 4.58 -5.55 5.16
C LEU A 493 3.84 -5.52 3.82
N HIS A 494 4.60 -5.62 2.74
CA HIS A 494 4.09 -6.02 1.44
C HIS A 494 3.70 -7.50 1.48
N VAL A 495 2.93 -7.94 0.47
CA VAL A 495 2.48 -9.34 0.41
C VAL A 495 3.63 -10.32 0.23
N ASP A 496 4.71 -9.89 -0.42
CA ASP A 496 5.93 -10.65 -0.66
C ASP A 496 6.98 -10.50 0.47
N GLY A 497 6.63 -9.88 1.60
CA GLY A 497 7.54 -9.66 2.74
C GLY A 497 8.49 -8.47 2.58
N THR A 498 8.43 -7.77 1.44
CA THR A 498 9.21 -6.54 1.20
C THR A 498 8.54 -5.31 1.83
N ALA A 499 9.25 -4.19 1.77
CA ALA A 499 8.79 -2.88 2.20
C ALA A 499 9.53 -1.79 1.42
N ARG A 500 8.82 -0.70 1.10
CA ARG A 500 9.40 0.51 0.50
C ARG A 500 9.78 1.51 1.58
N LEU A 501 11.00 1.40 2.10
CA LEU A 501 11.50 2.14 3.25
C LEU A 501 11.75 3.62 2.99
N GLN A 502 11.45 4.47 3.98
CA GLN A 502 12.08 5.77 4.15
C GLN A 502 13.01 5.76 5.37
N THR A 503 14.28 6.07 5.17
CA THR A 503 15.21 6.37 6.26
C THR A 503 15.26 7.87 6.54
N VAL A 504 15.40 8.25 7.80
CA VAL A 504 15.53 9.65 8.21
C VAL A 504 16.78 9.82 9.07
N SER A 505 17.64 10.74 8.66
CA SER A 505 18.70 11.29 9.49
C SER A 505 18.33 12.70 9.97
N ARG A 506 19.13 13.23 10.90
CA ARG A 506 18.98 14.61 11.37
C ARG A 506 19.19 15.65 10.25
N ASP A 507 20.05 15.33 9.29
CA ASP A 507 20.34 16.21 8.16
C ASP A 507 19.19 16.21 7.13
N ASP A 508 18.41 15.13 7.06
CA ASP A 508 17.24 15.04 6.18
C ASP A 508 16.06 15.86 6.70
N ASP A 509 15.65 15.63 7.96
CA ASP A 509 14.50 16.30 8.58
C ASP A 509 14.58 16.21 10.13
N PRO A 510 15.05 17.27 10.82
CA PRO A 510 15.25 17.23 12.28
C PRO A 510 13.94 17.10 13.07
N VAL A 511 12.81 17.52 12.49
CA VAL A 511 11.50 17.39 13.13
C VAL A 511 11.05 15.93 13.12
N LEU A 512 11.13 15.27 11.97
CA LEU A 512 10.82 13.84 11.87
C LEU A 512 11.78 12.99 12.68
N GLU A 513 13.06 13.34 12.68
CA GLU A 513 14.07 12.69 13.52
C GLU A 513 13.66 12.69 15.00
N THR A 514 13.21 13.84 15.50
CA THR A 514 12.71 13.99 16.89
C THR A 514 11.46 13.12 17.14
N VAL A 515 10.48 13.13 16.23
CA VAL A 515 9.27 12.30 16.35
C VAL A 515 9.63 10.81 16.40
N LEU A 516 10.49 10.35 15.49
CA LEU A 516 10.86 8.94 15.39
C LEU A 516 11.68 8.48 16.61
N ARG A 517 12.62 9.30 17.07
CA ARG A 517 13.45 9.00 18.25
C ARG A 517 12.60 8.90 19.52
N GLU A 518 11.72 9.87 19.74
CA GLU A 518 10.84 9.85 20.92
C GLU A 518 9.82 8.71 20.84
N TYR A 519 9.25 8.43 19.66
CA TYR A 519 8.33 7.30 19.48
C TYR A 519 9.04 5.97 19.77
N HIS A 520 10.28 5.79 19.28
CA HIS A 520 11.08 4.61 19.58
C HIS A 520 11.32 4.46 21.09
N ARG A 521 11.73 5.55 21.76
CA ARG A 521 11.97 5.56 23.21
C ARG A 521 10.75 5.10 24.02
N LEU A 522 9.55 5.50 23.60
CA LEU A 522 8.29 5.19 24.27
C LEU A 522 7.77 3.78 23.96
N SER A 523 7.86 3.36 22.69
CA SER A 523 7.22 2.14 22.21
C SER A 523 8.13 0.90 22.17
N GLY A 524 9.45 1.10 22.16
CA GLY A 524 10.41 0.04 21.82
C GLY A 524 10.34 -0.41 20.35
N ILE A 525 9.62 0.32 19.49
CA ILE A 525 9.44 0.04 18.07
C ILE A 525 10.01 1.22 17.26
N PRO A 526 11.12 1.04 16.54
CA PRO A 526 11.81 2.10 15.80
C PRO A 526 11.18 2.45 14.43
N VAL A 527 9.91 2.11 14.21
CA VAL A 527 9.23 2.23 12.90
C VAL A 527 7.83 2.79 13.05
N LEU A 528 7.48 3.73 12.17
CA LEU A 528 6.10 4.16 11.91
C LEU A 528 5.69 3.80 10.48
N CYS A 529 4.39 3.75 10.23
CA CYS A 529 3.82 3.83 8.90
C CYS A 529 3.93 5.27 8.36
N ASN A 530 4.21 5.40 7.07
CA ASN A 530 4.13 6.63 6.31
C ASN A 530 3.33 6.40 5.00
N THR A 531 2.32 7.23 4.76
CA THR A 531 1.60 7.30 3.48
C THR A 531 1.20 8.73 3.17
N SER A 532 0.86 9.04 1.92
CA SER A 532 0.57 10.41 1.48
C SER A 532 -0.71 10.98 2.11
N ALA A 533 -0.68 12.25 2.51
CA ALA A 533 -1.85 13.03 2.90
C ALA A 533 -2.45 13.73 1.67
N ASN A 534 -3.49 13.12 1.10
CA ASN A 534 -4.16 13.58 -0.13
C ASN A 534 -5.52 12.91 -0.38
N HIS A 535 -6.29 13.44 -1.33
CA HIS A 535 -7.35 12.67 -1.97
C HIS A 535 -6.76 11.62 -2.94
N ASN A 536 -7.55 10.60 -3.26
CA ASN A 536 -7.15 9.61 -4.27
C ASN A 536 -7.00 10.28 -5.65
N GLY A 537 -5.92 9.99 -6.37
CA GLY A 537 -5.65 10.56 -7.70
C GLY A 537 -5.23 12.04 -7.73
N ARG A 538 -4.93 12.67 -6.59
CA ARG A 538 -4.54 14.09 -6.47
C ARG A 538 -3.18 14.27 -5.79
N GLY A 539 -2.60 15.48 -5.88
CA GLY A 539 -1.39 15.86 -5.15
C GLY A 539 -1.64 16.02 -3.64
N PHE A 540 -0.74 16.66 -2.90
CA PHE A 540 -0.81 16.72 -1.42
C PHE A 540 -1.82 17.74 -0.89
N PHE A 541 -2.28 17.54 0.35
CA PHE A 541 -3.09 18.56 1.01
C PHE A 541 -2.25 19.85 1.22
N PRO A 542 -2.77 21.02 0.82
CA PRO A 542 -2.02 22.28 0.95
C PRO A 542 -2.04 22.84 2.38
N ASP A 543 -3.06 22.52 3.17
CA ASP A 543 -3.30 23.11 4.48
C ASP A 543 -4.16 22.21 5.39
N VAL A 544 -4.26 22.61 6.66
CA VAL A 544 -5.05 21.94 7.70
C VAL A 544 -6.54 21.92 7.35
N ALA A 545 -7.07 23.00 6.75
CA ALA A 545 -8.47 23.09 6.38
C ALA A 545 -8.86 22.00 5.38
N SER A 546 -8.02 21.75 4.39
CA SER A 546 -8.19 20.68 3.39
C SER A 546 -8.15 19.29 4.04
N ALA A 547 -7.23 19.08 4.99
CA ALA A 547 -7.13 17.82 5.72
C ALA A 547 -8.33 17.57 6.64
N ILE A 548 -8.87 18.60 7.29
CA ILE A 548 -10.09 18.52 8.10
C ILE A 548 -11.31 18.25 7.19
N ALA A 549 -11.43 18.97 6.08
CA ALA A 549 -12.53 18.81 5.12
C ALA A 549 -12.56 17.42 4.45
N TRP A 550 -11.42 16.72 4.41
CA TRP A 550 -11.36 15.34 3.95
C TRP A 550 -12.14 14.37 4.86
N ASP A 551 -12.29 14.71 6.14
CA ASP A 551 -13.19 14.06 7.11
C ASP A 551 -12.99 12.54 7.25
N GLN A 552 -11.75 12.06 7.13
CA GLN A 552 -11.44 10.63 7.29
C GLN A 552 -10.68 10.29 8.59
N LEU A 553 -10.01 11.27 9.19
CA LEU A 553 -9.19 11.11 10.39
C LEU A 553 -9.56 12.18 11.42
N ASP A 554 -9.25 11.91 12.69
CA ASP A 554 -9.63 12.78 13.81
C ASP A 554 -8.48 13.64 14.34
N ALA A 555 -7.30 13.53 13.72
CA ALA A 555 -6.09 14.22 14.15
C ALA A 555 -5.32 14.78 12.96
N VAL A 556 -5.04 16.08 13.01
CA VAL A 556 -4.14 16.78 12.10
C VAL A 556 -3.10 17.50 12.93
N TRP A 557 -1.83 17.17 12.74
CA TRP A 557 -0.72 17.91 13.30
C TRP A 557 -0.09 18.78 12.21
N SER A 558 0.09 20.06 12.50
CA SER A 558 0.75 20.99 11.60
C SER A 558 1.69 21.91 12.37
N GLN A 559 2.96 21.88 12.01
CA GLN A 559 4.06 22.67 12.58
C GLN A 559 4.28 22.45 14.09
N SER A 560 3.44 23.01 14.94
CA SER A 560 3.52 22.86 16.40
C SER A 560 2.13 22.88 17.05
N THR A 561 1.11 22.54 16.27
CA THR A 561 -0.30 22.56 16.68
C THR A 561 -0.94 21.23 16.32
N LEU A 562 -1.62 20.61 17.28
CA LEU A 562 -2.45 19.44 17.09
C LEU A 562 -3.92 19.86 17.09
N TYR A 563 -4.59 19.54 15.98
CA TYR A 563 -6.02 19.67 15.79
C TYR A 563 -6.67 18.30 16.05
N LEU A 564 -7.59 18.24 16.99
CA LEU A 564 -8.35 17.03 17.33
C LEU A 564 -9.84 17.26 17.14
N ARG A 565 -10.53 16.27 16.57
CA ARG A 565 -12.00 16.27 16.56
C ARG A 565 -12.50 16.11 17.98
N ARG A 566 -13.42 16.99 18.41
CA ARG A 566 -14.09 16.88 19.70
C ARG A 566 -14.95 15.62 19.71
N PRO A 567 -15.03 14.91 20.85
CA PRO A 567 -16.09 13.95 21.07
C PRO A 567 -17.44 14.67 20.90
N VAL A 568 -18.39 14.06 20.21
CA VAL A 568 -19.76 14.58 20.16
C VAL A 568 -20.32 14.51 21.58
N GLU A 569 -20.68 15.64 22.18
CA GLU A 569 -21.43 15.67 23.44
C GLU A 569 -22.89 15.31 23.15
N ASP A 570 -23.17 14.01 23.07
CA ASP A 570 -24.51 13.52 23.38
C ASP A 570 -24.60 13.31 24.90
N GLY A 571 -25.70 13.77 25.49
CA GLY A 571 -25.89 13.81 26.94
C GLY A 571 -25.70 12.44 27.62
N THR A 572 -25.00 12.50 28.76
CA THR A 572 -24.70 11.44 29.76
C THR A 572 -23.48 10.54 29.46
N PRO A 573 -22.47 10.49 30.36
CA PRO A 573 -21.19 9.84 30.08
C PRO A 573 -21.24 8.33 30.35
N GLY A 574 -20.87 7.53 29.35
CA GLY A 574 -20.53 6.12 29.48
C GLY A 574 -19.16 5.85 28.85
N ASN A 575 -18.24 5.24 29.60
CA ASN A 575 -16.90 4.87 29.16
C ASN A 575 -16.86 4.24 27.76
N GLY A 576 -15.92 4.71 26.93
CA GLY A 576 -15.70 4.33 25.53
C GLY A 576 -15.23 2.89 25.28
N LEU A 577 -15.99 1.91 25.75
CA LEU A 577 -15.86 0.49 25.42
C LEU A 577 -17.21 -0.16 25.04
N SER A 578 -18.31 0.61 24.98
CA SER A 578 -19.68 0.07 24.83
C SER A 578 -20.31 0.17 23.42
N GLU A 579 -19.85 1.05 22.52
CA GLU A 579 -20.48 1.21 21.19
C GLU A 579 -20.35 -0.02 20.28
N ASP A 580 -19.26 -0.79 20.40
CA ASP A 580 -19.13 -2.08 19.70
C ASP A 580 -20.09 -3.15 20.28
N ARG A 581 -20.51 -3.02 21.56
CA ARG A 581 -21.30 -4.03 22.28
C ARG A 581 -22.81 -3.92 22.05
N GLU A 582 -23.37 -2.73 21.86
CA GLU A 582 -24.79 -2.58 21.50
C GLU A 582 -25.08 -3.04 20.08
N THR A 583 -24.12 -2.85 19.16
CA THR A 583 -24.21 -3.38 17.78
C THR A 583 -24.16 -4.91 17.76
N LEU A 584 -23.40 -5.53 18.68
CA LEU A 584 -23.31 -6.98 18.87
C LEU A 584 -24.60 -7.62 19.43
N ALA A 585 -25.36 -6.93 20.29
CA ALA A 585 -26.62 -7.43 20.85
C ALA A 585 -27.72 -7.58 19.78
N GLY A 586 -27.68 -6.80 18.70
CA GLY A 586 -28.61 -6.90 17.56
C GLY A 586 -28.46 -8.19 16.73
N THR A 587 -27.26 -8.78 16.72
CA THR A 587 -26.90 -10.00 15.96
C THR A 587 -27.65 -11.24 16.45
N PHE A 588 -28.03 -11.29 17.73
CA PHE A 588 -28.59 -12.47 18.39
C PHE A 588 -30.12 -12.62 18.27
N ARG A 589 -30.80 -11.71 17.55
CA ARG A 589 -32.25 -11.78 17.29
C ARG A 589 -32.61 -12.33 15.91
N SER A 590 -31.62 -12.66 15.07
CA SER A 590 -31.86 -13.08 13.68
C SER A 590 -32.10 -14.59 13.55
N THR A 591 -33.26 -14.98 13.00
CA THR A 591 -33.61 -16.38 12.66
C THR A 591 -32.70 -16.96 11.58
N SER A 592 -32.25 -16.16 10.61
CA SER A 592 -31.36 -16.62 9.52
C SER A 592 -29.99 -17.10 10.00
N VAL A 593 -29.49 -16.52 11.10
CA VAL A 593 -28.22 -16.94 11.73
C VAL A 593 -28.38 -18.30 12.39
N ALA A 594 -29.52 -18.57 13.04
CA ALA A 594 -29.82 -19.86 13.64
C ALA A 594 -29.93 -20.97 12.58
N ASP A 595 -30.60 -20.69 11.46
CA ASP A 595 -30.72 -21.63 10.33
C ASP A 595 -29.35 -21.93 9.70
N ALA A 596 -28.53 -20.90 9.48
CA ALA A 596 -27.17 -21.07 8.98
C ALA A 596 -26.26 -21.84 9.97
N TYR A 597 -26.47 -21.65 11.27
CA TYR A 597 -25.70 -22.33 12.32
C TYR A 597 -25.92 -23.85 12.31
N ALA A 598 -27.12 -24.31 11.95
CA ALA A 598 -27.41 -25.74 11.80
C ALA A 598 -26.55 -26.44 10.73
N ARG A 599 -25.92 -25.67 9.83
CA ARG A 599 -24.97 -26.18 8.82
C ARG A 599 -23.52 -26.20 9.30
N ARG A 600 -23.21 -25.79 10.53
CA ARG A 600 -21.86 -25.90 11.07
C ARG A 600 -21.50 -27.36 11.31
N VAL A 601 -20.27 -27.72 10.98
CA VAL A 601 -19.73 -29.04 11.31
C VAL A 601 -19.63 -29.19 12.84
N PRO A 602 -20.20 -30.26 13.41
CA PRO A 602 -20.15 -30.50 14.85
C PRO A 602 -18.72 -30.80 15.32
N TYR A 603 -18.47 -30.61 16.62
CA TYR A 603 -17.24 -31.06 17.26
C TYR A 603 -17.12 -32.59 17.23
N PRO A 604 -15.91 -33.16 17.08
CA PRO A 604 -15.69 -34.61 17.17
C PRO A 604 -16.29 -35.24 18.43
N ALA A 605 -16.70 -36.50 18.35
CA ALA A 605 -17.24 -37.29 19.47
C ALA A 605 -16.33 -37.22 20.71
N ALA A 606 -15.04 -37.39 20.48
CA ALA A 606 -13.99 -37.41 21.50
C ALA A 606 -13.89 -36.12 22.34
N VAL A 607 -14.44 -34.98 21.89
CA VAL A 607 -14.53 -33.76 22.73
C VAL A 607 -15.35 -34.03 23.98
N ASP A 608 -16.44 -34.80 23.89
CA ASP A 608 -17.30 -35.11 25.03
C ASP A 608 -16.52 -35.92 26.07
N ASP A 609 -15.68 -36.86 25.61
CA ASP A 609 -14.88 -37.69 26.50
C ASP A 609 -13.85 -36.84 27.26
N ILE A 610 -13.20 -35.86 26.60
CA ILE A 610 -12.35 -34.88 27.29
C ILE A 610 -13.14 -34.13 28.37
N LEU A 611 -14.31 -33.61 28.02
CA LEU A 611 -15.12 -32.81 28.95
C LEU A 611 -15.61 -33.64 30.14
N LEU A 612 -15.96 -34.92 29.93
CA LEU A 612 -16.40 -35.83 30.99
C LEU A 612 -15.24 -36.25 31.91
N GLU A 613 -14.04 -36.40 31.38
CA GLU A 613 -12.82 -36.61 32.18
C GLU A 613 -12.52 -35.37 33.05
N LEU A 614 -12.64 -34.17 32.48
CA LEU A 614 -12.41 -32.91 33.20
C LEU A 614 -13.46 -32.61 34.27
N LEU A 615 -14.70 -33.05 34.06
CA LEU A 615 -15.77 -32.91 35.06
C LEU A 615 -15.44 -33.64 36.37
N GLY A 616 -14.73 -34.77 36.30
CA GLY A 616 -14.29 -35.52 37.47
C GLY A 616 -15.44 -36.13 38.29
N GLY A 617 -15.33 -36.00 39.63
CA GLY A 617 -16.29 -36.52 40.62
C GLY A 617 -17.51 -35.62 40.85
N GLU A 618 -18.13 -35.71 42.03
CA GLU A 618 -19.31 -34.91 42.38
C GLU A 618 -18.96 -33.44 42.72
N PRO A 619 -19.77 -32.43 42.33
CA PRO A 619 -21.03 -32.54 41.59
C PRO A 619 -20.84 -32.68 40.08
N ARG A 620 -21.58 -33.60 39.44
CA ARG A 620 -21.54 -33.77 37.97
C ARG A 620 -22.46 -32.77 37.27
N ARG A 621 -22.25 -31.47 37.53
CA ARG A 621 -23.00 -30.36 36.93
C ARG A 621 -22.15 -29.56 35.96
N VAL A 622 -22.71 -29.24 34.80
CA VAL A 622 -22.05 -28.50 33.73
C VAL A 622 -22.75 -27.17 33.47
N LEU A 623 -21.99 -26.10 33.27
CA LEU A 623 -22.49 -24.83 32.77
C LEU A 623 -21.96 -24.61 31.35
N ASP A 624 -22.84 -24.54 30.34
CA ASP A 624 -22.49 -24.29 28.94
C ASP A 624 -22.77 -22.81 28.61
N LEU A 625 -21.72 -21.99 28.59
CA LEU A 625 -21.80 -20.55 28.37
C LEU A 625 -21.75 -20.22 26.88
N GLY A 626 -22.75 -19.48 26.40
CA GLY A 626 -22.96 -19.21 24.97
C GLY A 626 -23.26 -20.50 24.22
N SER A 627 -24.22 -21.26 24.73
CA SER A 627 -24.51 -22.63 24.30
C SER A 627 -24.98 -22.74 22.84
N GLY A 628 -25.43 -21.64 22.22
CA GLY A 628 -26.10 -21.64 20.93
C GLY A 628 -27.29 -22.62 20.95
N PRO A 629 -27.45 -23.50 19.94
CA PRO A 629 -28.49 -24.54 19.93
C PRO A 629 -28.16 -25.74 20.85
N GLY A 630 -27.24 -25.57 21.81
CA GLY A 630 -26.86 -26.55 22.83
C GLY A 630 -26.27 -27.83 22.27
N THR A 631 -25.39 -27.75 21.26
CA THR A 631 -24.75 -28.95 20.68
C THR A 631 -23.99 -29.77 21.73
N LEU A 632 -23.25 -29.11 22.63
CA LEU A 632 -22.57 -29.80 23.74
C LEU A 632 -23.55 -30.11 24.88
N ALA A 633 -24.40 -29.16 25.27
CA ALA A 633 -25.42 -29.39 26.30
C ALA A 633 -26.26 -30.66 26.04
N ARG A 634 -26.78 -30.85 24.83
CA ARG A 634 -27.59 -32.03 24.46
C ARG A 634 -26.79 -33.33 24.46
N ARG A 635 -25.49 -33.29 24.16
CA ARG A 635 -24.60 -34.46 24.14
C ARG A 635 -24.12 -34.86 25.54
N LEU A 636 -23.97 -33.89 26.43
CA LEU A 636 -23.54 -34.10 27.82
C LEU A 636 -24.69 -34.46 28.74
N ALA A 637 -25.90 -33.93 28.51
CA ALA A 637 -27.06 -34.09 29.39
C ALA A 637 -27.40 -35.54 29.79
N PRO A 638 -27.25 -36.57 28.92
CA PRO A 638 -27.50 -37.96 29.32
C PRO A 638 -26.42 -38.56 30.26
N LYS A 639 -25.31 -37.86 30.50
CA LYS A 639 -24.10 -38.37 31.17
C LYS A 639 -23.73 -37.58 32.44
N VAL A 640 -24.54 -36.57 32.79
CA VAL A 640 -24.31 -35.62 33.89
C VAL A 640 -25.63 -35.35 34.61
N ASP A 641 -25.57 -34.83 35.83
CA ASP A 641 -26.78 -34.60 36.65
C ASP A 641 -27.61 -33.42 36.10
N ASN A 642 -26.92 -32.40 35.60
CA ASN A 642 -27.54 -31.19 35.07
C ASN A 642 -26.58 -30.46 34.10
N VAL A 643 -27.16 -29.87 33.06
CA VAL A 643 -26.52 -28.85 32.22
C VAL A 643 -27.33 -27.57 32.24
N ASP A 644 -26.76 -26.49 32.77
CA ASP A 644 -27.29 -25.14 32.58
C ASP A 644 -26.75 -24.60 31.24
N ALA A 645 -27.63 -24.45 30.25
CA ALA A 645 -27.30 -23.92 28.92
C ALA A 645 -27.71 -22.45 28.83
N VAL A 646 -26.72 -21.55 28.79
CA VAL A 646 -26.93 -20.09 28.82
C VAL A 646 -26.60 -19.50 27.46
N ASP A 647 -27.56 -18.81 26.85
CA ASP A 647 -27.34 -18.08 25.60
C ASP A 647 -28.25 -16.84 25.52
N PRO A 648 -27.74 -15.68 25.05
CA PRO A 648 -28.56 -14.47 24.94
C PRO A 648 -29.57 -14.53 23.79
N SER A 649 -29.45 -15.47 22.84
CA SER A 649 -30.33 -15.55 21.67
C SER A 649 -31.58 -16.40 21.93
N PRO A 650 -32.80 -15.81 21.89
CA PRO A 650 -34.04 -16.58 21.96
C PRO A 650 -34.17 -17.58 20.80
N ALA A 651 -33.68 -17.23 19.61
CA ALA A 651 -33.73 -18.07 18.42
C ALA A 651 -32.85 -19.33 18.57
N MET A 652 -31.64 -19.18 19.12
CA MET A 652 -30.76 -20.33 19.38
C MET A 652 -31.33 -21.27 20.44
N ILE A 653 -31.92 -20.73 21.51
CA ILE A 653 -32.56 -21.54 22.55
C ILE A 653 -33.78 -22.28 22.00
N ALA A 654 -34.61 -21.62 21.20
CA ALA A 654 -35.74 -22.27 20.55
C ALA A 654 -35.28 -23.42 19.63
N ALA A 655 -34.26 -23.16 18.79
CA ALA A 655 -33.66 -24.19 17.95
C ALA A 655 -33.07 -25.36 18.76
N GLY A 656 -32.43 -25.06 19.89
CA GLY A 656 -31.87 -26.06 20.80
C GLY A 656 -32.94 -26.94 21.45
N ARG A 657 -34.05 -26.36 21.92
CA ARG A 657 -35.18 -27.09 22.50
C ARG A 657 -35.89 -28.00 21.50
N SER A 658 -35.97 -27.56 20.25
CA SER A 658 -36.58 -28.35 19.16
C SER A 658 -35.66 -29.40 18.55
N ALA A 659 -34.35 -29.32 18.81
CA ALA A 659 -33.38 -30.28 18.30
C ALA A 659 -33.43 -31.62 19.09
N PRO A 660 -33.01 -32.76 18.48
CA PRO A 660 -32.99 -34.05 19.17
C PRO A 660 -32.24 -34.02 20.51
N GLY A 661 -32.89 -34.41 21.60
CA GLY A 661 -32.33 -34.38 22.96
C GLY A 661 -32.37 -33.01 23.64
N GLY A 662 -32.99 -31.99 23.03
CA GLY A 662 -33.18 -30.65 23.61
C GLY A 662 -34.22 -30.58 24.73
N ASP A 663 -35.11 -31.57 24.79
CA ASP A 663 -36.15 -31.79 25.80
C ASP A 663 -35.68 -32.66 26.97
N HIS A 664 -34.40 -33.03 27.00
CA HIS A 664 -33.84 -33.87 28.07
C HIS A 664 -33.98 -33.17 29.43
N PRO A 665 -34.49 -33.85 30.48
CA PRO A 665 -34.84 -33.21 31.76
C PRO A 665 -33.63 -32.65 32.53
N ALA A 666 -32.43 -33.11 32.23
CA ALA A 666 -31.19 -32.58 32.80
C ALA A 666 -30.77 -31.22 32.21
N ILE A 667 -31.39 -30.72 31.12
CA ILE A 667 -31.02 -29.44 30.50
C ILE A 667 -31.91 -28.32 31.03
N SER A 668 -31.29 -27.30 31.60
CA SER A 668 -31.94 -26.06 32.00
C SER A 668 -31.53 -24.95 31.05
N TRP A 669 -32.46 -24.47 30.23
CA TRP A 669 -32.22 -23.43 29.22
C TRP A 669 -32.45 -22.02 29.79
N HIS A 670 -31.44 -21.16 29.70
CA HIS A 670 -31.48 -19.79 30.23
C HIS A 670 -31.24 -18.77 29.12
N CYS A 671 -32.27 -17.98 28.79
CA CYS A 671 -32.17 -16.88 27.81
C CYS A 671 -31.70 -15.61 28.51
N ARG A 672 -30.38 -15.41 28.55
CA ARG A 672 -29.71 -14.23 29.11
C ARG A 672 -28.23 -14.23 28.74
N THR A 673 -27.54 -13.12 28.96
CA THR A 673 -26.08 -13.07 28.78
C THR A 673 -25.36 -13.87 29.87
N ALA A 674 -24.10 -14.24 29.62
CA ALA A 674 -23.29 -14.94 30.63
C ALA A 674 -23.04 -14.06 31.86
N GLU A 675 -22.95 -12.75 31.66
CA GLU A 675 -22.69 -11.72 32.66
C GLU A 675 -23.90 -11.52 33.59
N GLU A 676 -25.13 -11.65 33.07
CA GLU A 676 -26.39 -11.58 33.82
C GLU A 676 -26.71 -12.88 34.56
N PHE A 677 -26.06 -14.00 34.19
CA PHE A 677 -26.26 -15.27 34.85
C PHE A 677 -25.60 -15.27 36.24
N THR A 678 -26.33 -15.74 37.23
CA THR A 678 -25.82 -15.95 38.60
C THR A 678 -26.32 -17.30 39.07
N PRO A 679 -25.44 -18.30 39.23
CA PRO A 679 -25.87 -19.63 39.62
C PRO A 679 -26.20 -19.70 41.12
N THR A 680 -27.11 -20.60 41.47
CA THR A 680 -27.45 -20.93 42.87
C THR A 680 -26.68 -22.15 43.39
N VAL A 681 -25.84 -22.75 42.54
CA VAL A 681 -25.08 -23.98 42.78
C VAL A 681 -23.68 -23.85 42.18
N THR A 682 -22.76 -24.74 42.59
CA THR A 682 -21.42 -24.82 41.99
C THR A 682 -21.35 -25.89 40.89
N TYR A 683 -20.47 -25.69 39.92
CA TYR A 683 -20.24 -26.58 38.78
C TYR A 683 -18.91 -27.31 38.88
N GLY A 684 -18.89 -28.58 38.49
CA GLY A 684 -17.64 -29.31 38.27
C GLY A 684 -16.96 -28.90 36.95
N LEU A 685 -17.73 -28.41 35.99
CA LEU A 685 -17.22 -27.98 34.69
C LEU A 685 -18.01 -26.77 34.16
N VAL A 686 -17.30 -25.73 33.74
CA VAL A 686 -17.86 -24.68 32.89
C VAL A 686 -17.27 -24.85 31.50
N VAL A 687 -18.09 -24.78 30.45
CA VAL A 687 -17.69 -24.93 29.05
C VAL A 687 -18.00 -23.65 28.29
N ALA A 688 -17.05 -23.19 27.47
CA ALA A 688 -17.26 -22.10 26.52
C ALA A 688 -16.78 -22.53 25.13
N ALA A 689 -17.70 -22.98 24.28
CA ALA A 689 -17.39 -23.58 22.98
C ALA A 689 -17.51 -22.59 21.83
N LYS A 690 -16.38 -22.03 21.38
CA LYS A 690 -16.32 -20.89 20.44
C LYS A 690 -17.25 -19.73 20.86
N SER A 691 -17.43 -19.55 22.17
CA SER A 691 -18.34 -18.56 22.73
C SER A 691 -17.64 -17.50 23.60
N LEU A 692 -16.49 -17.84 24.21
CA LEU A 692 -15.81 -16.96 25.16
C LEU A 692 -15.44 -15.58 24.58
N HIS A 693 -15.14 -15.51 23.27
CA HIS A 693 -14.80 -14.25 22.60
C HIS A 693 -15.99 -13.28 22.43
N TRP A 694 -17.21 -13.70 22.77
CA TRP A 694 -18.40 -12.84 22.80
C TRP A 694 -18.69 -12.30 24.21
N MET A 695 -17.96 -12.76 25.23
CA MET A 695 -18.22 -12.46 26.62
C MET A 695 -17.26 -11.38 27.14
N ASP A 696 -17.73 -10.62 28.11
CA ASP A 696 -16.93 -9.67 28.86
C ASP A 696 -16.08 -10.39 29.91
N CYS A 697 -14.95 -10.95 29.46
CA CYS A 697 -14.10 -11.79 30.29
C CYS A 697 -13.58 -11.09 31.55
N GLU A 698 -13.36 -9.77 31.50
CA GLU A 698 -12.90 -8.98 32.66
C GLU A 698 -13.92 -8.93 33.79
N SER A 699 -15.21 -8.89 33.47
CA SER A 699 -16.28 -8.88 34.48
C SER A 699 -16.77 -10.30 34.82
N LEU A 700 -16.77 -11.20 33.84
CA LEU A 700 -17.30 -12.57 33.97
C LEU A 700 -16.33 -13.52 34.68
N LEU A 701 -15.07 -13.62 34.24
CA LEU A 701 -14.15 -14.65 34.72
C LEU A 701 -13.88 -14.57 36.23
N PRO A 702 -13.65 -13.38 36.83
CA PRO A 702 -13.47 -13.27 38.29
C PRO A 702 -14.65 -13.83 39.10
N ARG A 703 -15.88 -13.68 38.59
CA ARG A 703 -17.09 -14.24 39.22
C ARG A 703 -17.20 -15.73 38.97
N LEU A 704 -16.92 -16.17 37.74
CA LEU A 704 -16.97 -17.57 37.33
C LEU A 704 -16.12 -18.47 38.23
N TRP A 705 -14.98 -17.98 38.71
CA TRP A 705 -14.11 -18.75 39.62
C TRP A 705 -14.80 -19.12 40.94
N SER A 706 -15.73 -18.30 41.42
CA SER A 706 -16.55 -18.62 42.60
C SER A 706 -17.68 -19.62 42.32
N TRP A 707 -17.98 -19.89 41.05
CA TRP A 707 -19.02 -20.82 40.64
C TRP A 707 -18.50 -22.25 40.48
N LEU A 708 -17.20 -22.47 40.50
CA LEU A 708 -16.59 -23.80 40.38
C LEU A 708 -16.50 -24.49 41.75
N SER A 709 -16.81 -25.78 41.79
CA SER A 709 -16.55 -26.62 42.96
C SER A 709 -15.04 -26.83 43.15
N PRO A 710 -14.56 -27.26 44.34
CA PRO A 710 -13.17 -27.67 44.51
C PRO A 710 -12.81 -28.77 43.51
N GLY A 711 -11.87 -28.50 42.60
CA GLY A 711 -11.57 -29.45 41.52
C GLY A 711 -12.08 -29.02 40.14
N GLY A 712 -13.11 -28.17 40.09
CA GLY A 712 -13.72 -27.74 38.84
C GLY A 712 -12.84 -26.85 37.97
N VAL A 713 -13.13 -26.82 36.67
CA VAL A 713 -12.36 -26.05 35.67
C VAL A 713 -13.26 -25.35 34.66
N LEU A 714 -12.73 -24.29 34.04
CA LEU A 714 -13.28 -23.74 32.80
C LEU A 714 -12.59 -24.42 31.62
N ALA A 715 -13.37 -25.01 30.71
CA ALA A 715 -12.91 -25.60 29.45
C ALA A 715 -13.35 -24.74 28.26
N VAL A 716 -12.38 -24.25 27.49
CA VAL A 716 -12.60 -23.50 26.25
C VAL A 716 -12.47 -24.46 25.07
N VAL A 717 -13.56 -24.68 24.35
CA VAL A 717 -13.61 -25.60 23.22
C VAL A 717 -13.50 -24.84 21.90
N ARG A 718 -12.50 -25.20 21.10
CA ARG A 718 -12.26 -24.68 19.75
C ARG A 718 -12.31 -25.83 18.76
N SER A 719 -12.41 -25.53 17.47
CA SER A 719 -12.23 -26.54 16.44
C SER A 719 -11.37 -26.04 15.29
N ARG A 720 -10.53 -26.94 14.78
CA ARG A 720 -9.64 -26.69 13.66
C ARG A 720 -10.13 -27.51 12.48
N ARG A 721 -10.38 -26.84 11.36
CA ARG A 721 -10.62 -27.47 10.06
C ARG A 721 -9.32 -27.53 9.28
N ILE A 722 -8.96 -28.70 8.81
CA ILE A 722 -7.84 -28.94 7.90
C ILE A 722 -8.46 -29.19 6.52
N VAL A 723 -8.33 -28.19 5.65
CA VAL A 723 -8.88 -28.19 4.29
C VAL A 723 -7.75 -27.88 3.30
N PRO A 724 -7.66 -28.57 2.16
CA PRO A 724 -6.68 -28.27 1.10
C PRO A 724 -6.78 -26.84 0.56
N TRP A 725 -7.98 -26.25 0.57
CA TRP A 725 -8.27 -24.90 0.06
C TRP A 725 -8.15 -23.79 1.12
N ARG A 726 -7.48 -24.04 2.26
CA ARG A 726 -7.48 -23.11 3.41
C ARG A 726 -6.93 -21.72 3.06
N ALA A 727 -5.92 -21.66 2.19
CA ALA A 727 -5.32 -20.41 1.74
C ALA A 727 -6.32 -19.59 0.89
N ALA A 728 -6.92 -20.24 -0.12
CA ALA A 728 -7.92 -19.64 -1.00
C ALA A 728 -9.16 -19.19 -0.23
N GLU A 729 -9.70 -20.03 0.68
CA GLU A 729 -10.82 -19.66 1.56
C GLU A 729 -10.51 -18.41 2.37
N ARG A 730 -9.34 -18.34 3.00
CA ARG A 730 -8.95 -17.20 3.84
C ARG A 730 -8.85 -15.92 3.03
N GLN A 731 -8.24 -16.00 1.85
CA GLN A 731 -8.13 -14.88 0.91
C GLN A 731 -9.50 -14.44 0.39
N PHE A 732 -10.40 -15.39 0.11
CA PHE A 732 -11.75 -15.08 -0.32
C PHE A 732 -12.53 -14.34 0.77
N LEU A 733 -12.53 -14.89 1.98
CA LEU A 733 -13.29 -14.35 3.11
C LEU A 733 -12.75 -13.00 3.60
N SER A 734 -11.45 -12.74 3.47
CA SER A 734 -10.88 -11.42 3.84
C SER A 734 -11.42 -10.28 2.97
N GLY A 735 -11.88 -10.57 1.75
CA GLY A 735 -12.56 -9.59 0.88
C GLY A 735 -13.97 -9.20 1.34
N TYR A 736 -14.56 -9.95 2.29
CA TYR A 736 -15.92 -9.72 2.79
C TYR A 736 -15.98 -9.44 4.29
N ALA A 737 -14.97 -9.85 5.06
CA ALA A 737 -14.95 -9.67 6.50
C ALA A 737 -14.87 -8.18 6.88
N ARG A 738 -15.84 -7.70 7.66
CA ARG A 738 -15.85 -6.33 8.19
C ARG A 738 -14.95 -6.15 9.42
N SER A 739 -14.52 -7.26 10.05
CA SER A 739 -13.79 -7.25 11.33
C SER A 739 -12.57 -8.18 11.34
N ARG A 740 -11.62 -7.80 12.21
CA ARG A 740 -10.30 -8.42 12.45
C ARG A 740 -10.40 -9.94 12.69
N PRO A 741 -9.35 -10.73 12.39
CA PRO A 741 -9.12 -11.96 13.14
C PRO A 741 -8.90 -11.57 14.62
N ARG A 742 -9.79 -11.97 15.52
CA ARG A 742 -9.58 -11.76 16.96
C ARG A 742 -8.34 -12.55 17.39
N ALA A 743 -7.52 -11.96 18.29
CA ALA A 743 -6.45 -12.69 18.97
C ALA A 743 -7.04 -13.96 19.61
N ASP A 744 -6.20 -14.98 19.82
CA ASP A 744 -6.65 -16.17 20.53
C ASP A 744 -7.18 -15.76 21.91
N ILE A 745 -8.48 -15.96 22.13
CA ILE A 745 -9.15 -15.50 23.34
C ILE A 745 -8.51 -16.10 24.60
N VAL A 746 -7.99 -17.32 24.51
CA VAL A 746 -7.30 -17.98 25.63
C VAL A 746 -6.00 -17.25 25.95
N GLU A 747 -5.19 -16.94 24.95
CA GLU A 747 -3.96 -16.16 25.15
C GLU A 747 -4.25 -14.76 25.69
N GLN A 748 -5.32 -14.12 25.20
CA GLN A 748 -5.74 -12.81 25.66
C GLN A 748 -6.06 -12.82 27.16
N VAL A 749 -6.93 -13.73 27.61
CA VAL A 749 -7.31 -13.80 29.03
C VAL A 749 -6.16 -14.28 29.92
N GLN A 750 -5.21 -15.06 29.39
CA GLN A 750 -3.96 -15.40 30.10
C GLN A 750 -3.07 -14.17 30.31
N ARG A 751 -2.87 -13.34 29.28
CA ARG A 751 -2.05 -12.12 29.39
C ARG A 751 -2.65 -11.11 30.36
N GLN A 752 -3.98 -11.08 30.45
CA GLN A 752 -4.70 -10.25 31.42
C GLN A 752 -4.68 -10.83 32.85
N GLY A 753 -4.12 -12.04 33.04
CA GLY A 753 -4.09 -12.70 34.35
C GLY A 753 -5.45 -13.21 34.82
N LEU A 754 -6.44 -13.30 33.92
CA LEU A 754 -7.81 -13.72 34.24
C LEU A 754 -7.99 -15.24 34.18
N PHE A 755 -7.07 -15.94 33.50
CA PHE A 755 -7.10 -17.38 33.29
C PHE A 755 -5.68 -17.95 33.37
N ARG A 756 -5.48 -18.94 34.23
CA ARG A 756 -4.27 -19.74 34.29
C ARG A 756 -4.53 -21.10 33.64
N ARG A 757 -3.96 -21.28 32.46
CA ARG A 757 -4.01 -22.55 31.73
C ARG A 757 -3.35 -23.67 32.55
N ILE A 758 -4.10 -24.76 32.76
CA ILE A 758 -3.58 -25.98 33.38
C ILE A 758 -2.98 -26.86 32.30
N ASP A 759 -3.76 -27.19 31.27
CA ASP A 759 -3.35 -28.05 30.16
C ASP A 759 -4.32 -27.90 28.97
N GLU A 760 -4.01 -28.57 27.86
CA GLU A 760 -4.86 -28.62 26.68
C GLU A 760 -4.74 -29.95 25.93
N ARG A 761 -5.83 -30.38 25.30
CA ARG A 761 -5.89 -31.64 24.55
C ARG A 761 -6.55 -31.43 23.19
N LEU A 762 -5.94 -32.04 22.19
CA LEU A 762 -6.40 -32.04 20.81
C LEU A 762 -6.97 -33.43 20.50
N THR A 763 -8.17 -33.50 19.93
CA THR A 763 -8.75 -34.79 19.50
C THR A 763 -8.05 -35.29 18.25
N GLU A 764 -8.16 -36.59 17.98
CA GLU A 764 -7.93 -37.11 16.64
C GLU A 764 -8.81 -36.40 15.61
N GLY A 765 -8.32 -36.35 14.37
CA GLY A 765 -9.03 -35.74 13.26
C GLY A 765 -10.12 -36.67 12.73
N VAL A 766 -11.35 -36.15 12.65
CA VAL A 766 -12.47 -36.86 12.04
C VAL A 766 -12.71 -36.29 10.65
N THR A 767 -12.75 -37.16 9.64
CA THR A 767 -13.13 -36.76 8.28
C THR A 767 -14.62 -36.50 8.21
N VAL A 768 -14.99 -35.32 7.72
CA VAL A 768 -16.37 -34.88 7.53
C VAL A 768 -16.61 -34.68 6.04
N ARG A 769 -17.79 -35.11 5.59
CA ARG A 769 -18.33 -34.82 4.27
C ARG A 769 -19.50 -33.87 4.39
N GLN A 770 -19.50 -32.82 3.58
CA GLN A 770 -20.53 -31.79 3.57
C GLN A 770 -20.68 -31.20 2.17
N SER A 771 -21.92 -30.98 1.73
CA SER A 771 -22.21 -30.34 0.45
C SER A 771 -21.54 -28.96 0.36
N VAL A 772 -21.13 -28.56 -0.85
CA VAL A 772 -20.56 -27.20 -1.08
C VAL A 772 -21.52 -26.12 -0.58
N ASP A 773 -22.83 -26.30 -0.81
CA ASP A 773 -23.86 -25.34 -0.39
C ASP A 773 -23.99 -25.24 1.14
N ASP A 774 -23.97 -26.35 1.86
CA ASP A 774 -24.02 -26.33 3.33
C ASP A 774 -22.73 -25.74 3.91
N TYR A 775 -21.59 -26.04 3.28
CA TYR A 775 -20.30 -25.48 3.66
C TYR A 775 -20.31 -23.96 3.57
N ILE A 776 -20.77 -23.40 2.44
CA ILE A 776 -20.92 -21.95 2.23
C ILE A 776 -21.94 -21.38 3.21
N THR A 777 -23.09 -22.04 3.36
CA THR A 777 -24.16 -21.59 4.26
C THR A 777 -23.70 -21.49 5.70
N SER A 778 -22.81 -22.38 6.15
CA SER A 778 -22.23 -22.33 7.49
C SER A 778 -21.51 -21.00 7.80
N PHE A 779 -20.97 -20.29 6.80
CA PHE A 779 -20.32 -19.00 7.01
C PHE A 779 -21.30 -17.87 7.29
N HIS A 780 -22.53 -17.94 6.78
CA HIS A 780 -23.57 -16.94 7.07
C HIS A 780 -24.03 -16.93 8.54
N SER A 781 -23.62 -17.95 9.32
CA SER A 781 -23.79 -17.95 10.78
C SER A 781 -22.74 -17.10 11.52
N MET A 782 -21.77 -16.53 10.81
CA MET A 782 -20.75 -15.65 11.37
C MET A 782 -21.16 -14.19 11.08
N GLU A 783 -21.00 -13.33 12.08
CA GLU A 783 -21.31 -11.90 12.01
C GLU A 783 -20.79 -11.24 10.72
N ALA A 784 -19.54 -11.54 10.37
CA ALA A 784 -18.85 -10.96 9.21
C ALA A 784 -19.48 -11.27 7.84
N PHE A 785 -20.34 -12.30 7.75
CA PHE A 785 -20.87 -12.79 6.47
C PHE A 785 -22.40 -12.92 6.48
N ARG A 786 -23.09 -12.24 7.39
CA ARG A 786 -24.56 -12.31 7.48
C ARG A 786 -25.21 -11.85 6.18
N THR A 787 -26.25 -12.57 5.79
CA THR A 787 -27.03 -12.27 4.57
C THR A 787 -27.70 -10.91 4.65
N GLU A 788 -28.18 -10.51 5.84
CA GLU A 788 -28.76 -9.18 6.07
C GLU A 788 -27.72 -8.06 5.90
N ASP A 789 -26.50 -8.28 6.39
CA ASP A 789 -25.43 -7.26 6.38
C ASP A 789 -24.74 -7.13 5.01
N LEU A 790 -24.70 -8.22 4.24
CA LEU A 790 -24.21 -8.19 2.85
C LEU A 790 -25.25 -7.60 1.90
N GLY A 791 -26.54 -7.81 2.18
CA GLY A 791 -27.63 -7.53 1.25
C GLY A 791 -27.77 -8.61 0.16
N PRO A 792 -28.91 -8.66 -0.55
CA PRO A 792 -29.27 -9.77 -1.43
C PRO A 792 -28.29 -9.96 -2.60
N GLU A 793 -27.87 -8.86 -3.24
CA GLU A 793 -26.99 -8.94 -4.42
C GLU A 793 -25.55 -9.33 -4.05
N ARG A 794 -24.98 -8.77 -2.99
CA ARG A 794 -23.64 -9.21 -2.53
C ARG A 794 -23.68 -10.62 -1.96
N THR A 795 -24.78 -11.05 -1.33
CA THR A 795 -24.95 -12.45 -0.89
C THR A 795 -24.93 -13.39 -2.09
N ARG A 796 -25.63 -13.06 -3.19
CA ARG A 796 -25.63 -13.83 -4.43
C ARG A 796 -24.22 -13.96 -5.02
N VAL A 797 -23.48 -12.85 -5.09
CA VAL A 797 -22.09 -12.83 -5.59
C VAL A 797 -21.15 -13.59 -4.67
N PHE A 798 -21.28 -13.44 -3.35
CA PHE A 798 -20.51 -14.19 -2.35
C PHE A 798 -20.69 -15.69 -2.56
N ARG A 799 -21.94 -16.16 -2.61
CA ARG A 799 -22.26 -17.58 -2.79
C ARG A 799 -21.71 -18.11 -4.12
N SER A 800 -21.93 -17.41 -5.23
CA SER A 800 -21.44 -17.82 -6.56
C SER A 800 -19.92 -17.99 -6.59
N ARG A 801 -19.18 -16.97 -6.13
CA ARG A 801 -17.71 -17.00 -6.15
C ARG A 801 -17.12 -17.99 -5.16
N PHE A 802 -17.75 -18.15 -3.98
CA PHE A 802 -17.28 -19.15 -3.02
C PHE A 802 -17.54 -20.56 -3.55
N HIS A 803 -18.66 -20.77 -4.24
CA HIS A 803 -18.94 -22.02 -4.93
C HIS A 803 -17.89 -22.31 -6.01
N GLU A 804 -17.57 -21.33 -6.88
CA GLU A 804 -16.50 -21.47 -7.88
C GLU A 804 -15.15 -21.83 -7.25
N LEU A 805 -14.81 -21.20 -6.12
CA LEU A 805 -13.57 -21.49 -5.38
C LEU A 805 -13.52 -22.92 -4.85
N LEU A 806 -14.66 -23.44 -4.37
CA LEU A 806 -14.75 -24.75 -3.72
C LEU A 806 -14.97 -25.90 -4.72
N THR A 807 -15.48 -25.61 -5.91
CA THR A 807 -15.82 -26.60 -6.94
C THR A 807 -14.65 -27.51 -7.32
N PRO A 808 -13.40 -27.01 -7.52
CA PRO A 808 -12.24 -27.87 -7.82
C PRO A 808 -11.91 -28.87 -6.72
N HIS A 809 -12.43 -28.66 -5.51
CA HIS A 809 -12.16 -29.48 -4.35
C HIS A 809 -13.34 -30.39 -3.95
N ALA A 810 -14.46 -30.31 -4.67
CA ALA A 810 -15.66 -31.08 -4.41
C ALA A 810 -15.71 -32.32 -5.31
N GLU A 811 -16.02 -33.48 -4.73
CA GLU A 811 -16.29 -34.72 -5.47
C GLU A 811 -17.80 -34.97 -5.44
N GLY A 812 -18.47 -34.96 -6.60
CA GLY A 812 -19.92 -35.13 -6.66
C GLY A 812 -20.73 -34.04 -5.94
N GLY A 813 -20.15 -32.84 -5.76
CA GLY A 813 -20.78 -31.75 -5.01
C GLY A 813 -20.53 -31.75 -3.50
N GLU A 814 -19.75 -32.71 -3.00
CA GLU A 814 -19.41 -32.86 -1.59
C GLU A 814 -17.94 -32.50 -1.33
N LEU A 815 -17.70 -31.73 -0.27
CA LEU A 815 -16.37 -31.42 0.25
C LEU A 815 -16.01 -32.43 1.34
N SER A 816 -14.80 -32.99 1.27
CA SER A 816 -14.26 -33.89 2.28
C SER A 816 -13.09 -33.23 2.99
N PHE A 817 -13.16 -33.07 4.32
CA PHE A 817 -12.12 -32.42 5.11
C PHE A 817 -12.07 -32.90 6.55
N THR A 818 -10.93 -32.67 7.22
CA THR A 818 -10.71 -33.15 8.58
C THR A 818 -11.04 -32.06 9.60
N VAL A 819 -11.77 -32.43 10.65
CA VAL A 819 -12.08 -31.56 11.79
C VAL A 819 -11.51 -32.16 13.07
N MET A 820 -10.85 -31.30 13.86
CA MET A 820 -10.29 -31.63 15.17
C MET A 820 -10.88 -30.70 16.22
N GLY A 821 -11.18 -31.24 17.40
CA GLY A 821 -11.55 -30.47 18.58
C GLY A 821 -10.32 -30.13 19.41
N TRP A 822 -10.23 -28.89 19.88
CA TRP A 822 -9.15 -28.45 20.76
C TRP A 822 -9.76 -27.92 22.05
N VAL A 823 -9.50 -28.60 23.16
CA VAL A 823 -10.03 -28.27 24.48
C VAL A 823 -8.88 -27.76 25.35
N THR A 824 -8.95 -26.51 25.77
CA THR A 824 -7.99 -25.91 26.70
C THR A 824 -8.70 -25.65 28.02
N TRP A 825 -8.13 -26.01 29.16
CA TRP A 825 -8.77 -25.79 30.46
C TRP A 825 -7.85 -25.18 31.50
N GLY A 826 -8.48 -24.54 32.49
CA GLY A 826 -7.76 -23.77 33.49
C GLY A 826 -8.66 -23.26 34.60
N ARG A 827 -8.06 -22.40 35.44
CA ARG A 827 -8.68 -21.75 36.60
C ARG A 827 -8.22 -20.31 36.70
N GLY A 828 -8.86 -19.53 37.59
CA GLY A 828 -8.45 -18.18 37.96
C GLY A 828 -7.13 -18.10 38.68
#